data_AF-K1IPH4-F1
#
_entry.id   AF-K1IPH4-F1
#
_cell.length_a   1.000
_cell.length_b   1.000
_cell.length_c   1.000
_cell.angle_alpha   90.00
_cell.angle_beta   90.00
_cell.angle_gamma   90.00
#
_symmetry.space_group_name_H-M   'P 1'
#
loop_
_entity.id
_entity.type
_entity.pdbx_description
1 polymer ?
#
loop_
_entity_poly.entity_id
_entity_poly.type
_entity_poly.pdbx_seq_one_letter_code
_entity_poly.pdbx_strand_id
1 'polypeptide(L)'
;MKQRSLKFKLLCLTMGLFLLTGLAMTLLQSASFSSLRNMVMTQTSDALEEEVSRSLQYQAERYAIQIASLMQNSYQIPLTVTAQIEAGMTKPELRLSRPQVESLLGSSLQQASGISSIYAQFEPDGYDGGDGNWLGGASHSVAGKGSLEIYFTKDQGGAVAQQAVDAAASEAKFDTSLNEFGIRNSEWYLCGRDTRQPCLMEPYLYEISPGNKMLMTSLTVPILHDGKFVGLTGVDMNLPIFQQLAETLGKSLYDNKADVTLVSKMGLIVGSNRYADKLGRPLKEVGLALPTGQPVSSDSDFILHQPIRVEAANTQWWLMIKVPKALALSKAHAISNELGTLLVDAQRQQIIAMGGITLLVLGLLVWFIQTITAPLSLISRHVGHLSSNEGDLTQQMEIDTHQELIDLGSQLNAFLGKLRGMVQMSKGIGQQVYQQAREMKHTADTMRSSLDEQNLELESVVSAMHQMSTTAVSVAGYAEQAAQESEAATHHINTAQQTLSNARNEIHTLVGDMHEADKAVALVAQRSTNISRILDVIRAIAEQTNLLALNAAIEAARAGDMGRGFAVVADEVRALANKTRESTDEIGQLIGSLQTEVSSSQRLMNTGIERSTTTVQGTEQAFEALNRVVAQIQQIHDHISQVATAAEQQSAVSDDINKNLMRIGDTANVIGQEASSSHQLSEALEQAATALASQLDRLRT
;
A
#
# COMPACT_ATOMS: atom_id res chain seq x y z
N MET A 1 84.55 -54.04 -22.29
CA MET A 1 83.49 -53.11 -22.77
C MET A 1 84.11 -51.90 -23.52
N LYS A 2 84.53 -52.08 -24.78
CA LYS A 2 85.23 -51.07 -25.62
C LYS A 2 84.73 -51.14 -27.09
N GLN A 3 83.43 -50.98 -27.36
CA GLN A 3 82.89 -51.05 -28.73
C GLN A 3 81.79 -50.01 -29.07
N ARG A 4 81.74 -48.86 -28.39
CA ARG A 4 80.93 -47.71 -28.85
C ARG A 4 81.67 -46.40 -28.61
N SER A 5 81.70 -45.53 -29.63
CA SER A 5 82.41 -44.25 -29.60
C SER A 5 81.81 -43.32 -28.54
N LEU A 6 82.64 -42.45 -27.97
CA LEU A 6 82.24 -41.45 -26.97
C LEU A 6 81.08 -40.56 -27.50
N LYS A 7 81.03 -40.32 -28.82
CA LYS A 7 79.94 -39.64 -29.56
C LYS A 7 78.59 -40.35 -29.42
N PHE A 8 78.56 -41.67 -29.60
CA PHE A 8 77.32 -42.44 -29.45
C PHE A 8 76.87 -42.51 -27.98
N LYS A 9 77.82 -42.56 -27.04
CA LYS A 9 77.52 -42.56 -25.61
C LYS A 9 77.00 -41.20 -25.12
N LEU A 10 77.60 -40.09 -25.56
CA LEU A 10 77.10 -38.75 -25.25
C LEU A 10 75.72 -38.52 -25.88
N LEU A 11 75.51 -38.91 -27.14
CA LEU A 11 74.26 -38.69 -27.87
C LEU A 11 73.10 -39.51 -27.29
N CYS A 12 73.32 -40.77 -26.92
CA CYS A 12 72.28 -41.54 -26.22
C CYS A 12 71.99 -41.01 -24.80
N LEU A 13 73.01 -40.55 -24.06
CA LEU A 13 72.82 -40.03 -22.70
C LEU A 13 72.12 -38.66 -22.70
N THR A 14 72.48 -37.74 -23.60
CA THR A 14 71.84 -36.42 -23.69
C THR A 14 70.45 -36.49 -24.29
N MET A 15 70.24 -37.31 -25.33
CA MET A 15 68.92 -37.51 -25.93
C MET A 15 67.96 -38.21 -24.97
N GLY A 16 68.45 -39.17 -24.17
CA GLY A 16 67.68 -39.79 -23.11
C GLY A 16 67.33 -38.82 -21.98
N LEU A 17 68.27 -37.97 -21.55
CA LEU A 17 68.03 -36.97 -20.50
C LEU A 17 67.00 -35.91 -20.92
N PHE A 18 67.07 -35.40 -22.16
CA PHE A 18 66.12 -34.41 -22.69
C PHE A 18 64.72 -34.97 -22.96
N LEU A 19 64.61 -36.23 -23.40
CA LEU A 19 63.32 -36.90 -23.54
C LEU A 19 62.68 -37.15 -22.16
N LEU A 20 63.48 -37.56 -21.17
CA LEU A 20 62.99 -37.76 -19.80
C LEU A 20 62.55 -36.46 -19.14
N THR A 21 63.34 -35.37 -19.26
CA THR A 21 62.96 -34.07 -18.70
C THR A 21 61.75 -33.47 -19.40
N GLY A 22 61.68 -33.55 -20.73
CA GLY A 22 60.52 -33.10 -21.50
C GLY A 22 59.25 -33.86 -21.14
N LEU A 23 59.29 -35.20 -21.09
CA LEU A 23 58.15 -36.02 -20.67
C LEU A 23 57.72 -35.70 -19.24
N ALA A 24 58.67 -35.59 -18.30
CA ALA A 24 58.40 -35.25 -16.91
C ALA A 24 57.75 -33.86 -16.77
N MET A 25 58.23 -32.85 -17.50
CA MET A 25 57.70 -31.48 -17.47
C MET A 25 56.29 -31.42 -18.06
N THR A 26 56.05 -32.16 -19.15
CA THR A 26 54.72 -32.25 -19.79
C THR A 26 53.70 -32.94 -18.88
N LEU A 27 54.11 -34.01 -18.18
CA LEU A 27 53.27 -34.71 -17.19
C LEU A 27 52.98 -33.83 -15.97
N LEU A 28 53.98 -33.13 -15.42
CA LEU A 28 53.81 -32.22 -14.28
C LEU A 28 52.90 -31.04 -14.62
N GLN A 29 53.07 -30.41 -15.80
CA GLN A 29 52.19 -29.32 -16.23
C GLN A 29 50.78 -29.81 -16.54
N SER A 30 50.61 -30.97 -17.17
CA SER A 30 49.28 -31.54 -17.43
C SER A 30 48.55 -31.89 -16.12
N ALA A 31 49.26 -32.43 -15.14
CA ALA A 31 48.73 -32.66 -13.80
C ALA A 31 48.34 -31.34 -13.10
N SER A 32 49.18 -30.31 -13.16
CA SER A 32 48.89 -28.99 -12.59
C SER A 32 47.69 -28.32 -13.26
N PHE A 33 47.61 -28.36 -14.59
CA PHE A 33 46.52 -27.75 -15.36
C PHE A 33 45.20 -28.50 -15.16
N SER A 34 45.23 -29.83 -15.07
CA SER A 34 44.03 -30.61 -14.73
C SER A 34 43.54 -30.33 -13.30
N SER A 35 44.46 -30.12 -12.35
CA SER A 35 44.13 -29.68 -10.99
C SER A 35 43.51 -28.28 -10.98
N LEU A 36 44.07 -27.32 -11.73
CA LEU A 36 43.53 -25.96 -11.85
C LEU A 36 42.14 -25.97 -12.51
N ARG A 37 41.97 -26.75 -13.58
CA ARG A 37 40.67 -26.94 -14.24
C ARG A 37 39.63 -27.47 -13.27
N ASN A 38 39.95 -28.53 -12.53
CA ASN A 38 39.02 -29.10 -11.56
C ASN A 38 38.68 -28.10 -10.45
N MET A 39 39.67 -27.36 -9.95
CA MET A 39 39.46 -26.33 -8.94
C MET A 39 38.55 -25.20 -9.43
N VAL A 40 38.81 -24.65 -10.62
CA VAL A 40 38.01 -23.57 -11.21
C VAL A 40 36.59 -24.05 -11.51
N MET A 41 36.43 -25.25 -12.08
CA MET A 41 35.11 -25.80 -12.40
C MET A 41 34.28 -26.09 -11.15
N THR A 42 34.87 -26.69 -10.11
CA THR A 42 34.16 -26.96 -8.85
C THR A 42 33.82 -25.65 -8.12
N GLN A 43 34.78 -24.74 -7.93
CA GLN A 43 34.52 -23.47 -7.25
C GLN A 43 33.50 -22.59 -7.99
N THR A 44 33.54 -22.57 -9.32
CA THR A 44 32.59 -21.79 -10.12
C THR A 44 31.20 -22.42 -10.08
N SER A 45 31.10 -23.75 -10.12
CA SER A 45 29.82 -24.46 -9.97
C SER A 45 29.21 -24.20 -8.59
N ASP A 46 30.00 -24.35 -7.52
CA ASP A 46 29.53 -24.17 -6.15
C ASP A 46 29.09 -22.70 -5.90
N ALA A 47 29.88 -21.73 -6.39
CA ALA A 47 29.54 -20.31 -6.26
C ALA A 47 28.27 -19.93 -7.05
N LEU A 48 28.07 -20.50 -8.24
CA LEU A 48 26.86 -20.29 -9.03
C LEU A 48 25.64 -20.95 -8.39
N GLU A 49 25.82 -22.12 -7.76
CA GLU A 49 24.76 -22.78 -6.99
C GLU A 49 24.33 -21.94 -5.78
N GLU A 50 25.31 -21.39 -5.05
CA GLU A 50 25.05 -20.50 -3.92
C GLU A 50 24.32 -19.22 -4.35
N GLU A 51 24.73 -18.61 -5.46
CA GLU A 51 24.10 -17.39 -6.00
C GLU A 51 22.64 -17.64 -6.44
N VAL A 52 22.37 -18.78 -7.09
CA VAL A 52 21.00 -19.18 -7.47
C VAL A 52 20.14 -19.40 -6.24
N SER A 53 20.65 -20.09 -5.22
CA SER A 53 19.94 -20.30 -3.96
C SER A 53 19.63 -18.98 -3.25
N ARG A 54 20.62 -18.07 -3.19
CA ARG A 54 20.47 -16.74 -2.57
C ARG A 54 19.45 -15.87 -3.31
N SER A 55 19.48 -15.87 -4.64
CA SER A 55 18.51 -15.15 -5.47
C SER A 55 17.09 -15.68 -5.27
N LEU A 56 16.91 -17.00 -5.26
CA LEU A 56 15.63 -17.65 -4.98
C LEU A 56 15.10 -17.29 -3.58
N GLN A 57 15.99 -17.29 -2.59
CA GLN A 57 15.63 -16.93 -1.21
C GLN A 57 15.18 -15.48 -1.10
N TYR A 58 15.91 -14.54 -1.71
CA TYR A 58 15.52 -13.14 -1.74
C TYR A 58 14.15 -12.92 -2.41
N GLN A 59 13.87 -13.61 -3.52
CA GLN A 59 12.58 -13.51 -4.19
C GLN A 59 11.44 -14.08 -3.33
N ALA A 60 11.66 -15.21 -2.65
CA ALA A 60 10.67 -15.77 -1.75
C ALA A 60 10.40 -14.87 -0.54
N GLU A 61 11.45 -14.31 0.07
CA GLU A 61 11.34 -13.37 1.19
C GLU A 61 10.51 -12.15 0.81
N ARG A 62 10.79 -11.55 -0.36
CA ARG A 62 10.03 -10.41 -0.87
C ARG A 62 8.54 -10.72 -1.00
N TYR A 63 8.18 -11.86 -1.59
CA TYR A 63 6.77 -12.25 -1.75
C TYR A 63 6.11 -12.66 -0.43
N ALA A 64 6.84 -13.31 0.46
CA ALA A 64 6.35 -13.62 1.80
C ALA A 64 6.02 -12.34 2.58
N ILE A 65 6.85 -11.29 2.49
CA ILE A 65 6.59 -9.98 3.07
C ILE A 65 5.33 -9.35 2.44
N GLN A 66 5.16 -9.44 1.11
CA GLN A 66 3.97 -8.92 0.45
C GLN A 66 2.68 -9.61 0.92
N ILE A 67 2.70 -10.94 1.06
CA ILE A 67 1.55 -11.72 1.57
C ILE A 67 1.29 -11.39 3.04
N ALA A 68 2.33 -11.32 3.87
CA ALA A 68 2.22 -10.92 5.27
C ALA A 68 1.62 -9.51 5.40
N SER A 69 2.07 -8.56 4.57
CA SER A 69 1.55 -7.18 4.56
C SER A 69 0.09 -7.13 4.16
N LEU A 70 -0.33 -7.89 3.15
CA LEU A 70 -1.74 -7.98 2.75
C LEU A 70 -2.61 -8.50 3.90
N MET A 71 -2.18 -9.56 4.59
CA MET A 71 -2.90 -10.09 5.76
C MET A 71 -2.92 -9.09 6.90
N GLN A 72 -1.79 -8.47 7.21
CA GLN A 72 -1.66 -7.50 8.31
C GLN A 72 -2.56 -6.27 8.08
N ASN A 73 -2.57 -5.72 6.86
CA ASN A 73 -3.44 -4.61 6.49
C ASN A 73 -4.92 -4.99 6.60
N SER A 74 -5.27 -6.20 6.18
CA SER A 74 -6.64 -6.72 6.32
C SER A 74 -7.01 -6.91 7.80
N TYR A 75 -6.06 -7.29 8.64
CA TYR A 75 -6.23 -7.48 10.09
C TYR A 75 -6.47 -6.17 10.85
N GLN A 76 -5.94 -5.04 10.36
CA GLN A 76 -6.15 -3.73 11.00
C GLN A 76 -7.62 -3.32 11.04
N ILE A 77 -8.44 -3.82 10.11
CA ILE A 77 -9.86 -3.48 10.02
C ILE A 77 -10.64 -4.03 11.22
N PRO A 78 -10.71 -5.35 11.49
CA PRO A 78 -11.40 -5.85 12.67
C PRO A 78 -10.73 -5.41 13.98
N LEU A 79 -9.40 -5.16 14.00
CA LEU A 79 -8.72 -4.59 15.17
C LEU A 79 -9.26 -3.20 15.52
N THR A 80 -9.39 -2.33 14.53
CA THR A 80 -9.87 -0.96 14.73
C THR A 80 -11.34 -0.95 15.13
N VAL A 81 -12.18 -1.74 14.47
CA VAL A 81 -13.61 -1.86 14.80
C VAL A 81 -13.79 -2.43 16.22
N THR A 82 -13.02 -3.46 16.59
CA THR A 82 -13.05 -4.02 17.95
C THR A 82 -12.65 -2.99 18.98
N ALA A 83 -11.54 -2.26 18.77
CA ALA A 83 -11.09 -1.23 19.70
C ALA A 83 -12.14 -0.12 19.90
N GLN A 84 -12.85 0.27 18.85
CA GLN A 84 -13.93 1.26 18.95
C GLN A 84 -15.12 0.73 19.76
N ILE A 85 -15.50 -0.54 19.56
CA ILE A 85 -16.56 -1.21 20.31
C ILE A 85 -16.18 -1.33 21.80
N GLU A 86 -14.98 -1.84 22.11
CA GLU A 86 -14.50 -2.01 23.48
C GLU A 86 -14.40 -0.67 24.24
N ALA A 87 -13.97 0.40 23.55
CA ALA A 87 -13.96 1.74 24.10
C ALA A 87 -15.37 2.19 24.53
N GLY A 88 -16.39 1.95 23.70
CA GLY A 88 -17.79 2.25 24.01
C GLY A 88 -18.41 1.34 25.07
N MET A 89 -17.89 0.12 25.26
CA MET A 89 -18.28 -0.74 26.36
C MET A 89 -17.76 -0.19 27.70
N THR A 90 -16.51 0.28 27.72
CA THR A 90 -15.85 0.84 28.91
C THR A 90 -16.38 2.23 29.28
N LYS A 91 -16.71 3.05 28.28
CA LYS A 91 -17.21 4.41 28.42
C LYS A 91 -18.59 4.54 27.77
N PRO A 92 -19.69 4.48 28.56
CA PRO A 92 -21.05 4.48 28.02
C PRO A 92 -21.36 5.66 27.09
N GLU A 93 -20.75 6.82 27.31
CA GLU A 93 -20.88 8.02 26.48
C GLU A 93 -20.28 7.89 25.06
N LEU A 94 -19.35 6.95 24.86
CA LEU A 94 -18.74 6.64 23.56
C LEU A 94 -19.42 5.43 22.88
N ARG A 95 -20.41 4.82 23.51
CA ARG A 95 -21.06 3.61 23.00
C ARG A 95 -21.86 3.93 21.74
N LEU A 96 -21.56 3.23 20.66
CA LEU A 96 -22.33 3.32 19.43
C LEU A 96 -23.71 2.66 19.61
N SER A 97 -24.75 3.23 19.02
CA SER A 97 -26.02 2.51 18.85
C SER A 97 -25.83 1.33 17.87
N ARG A 98 -26.69 0.30 17.94
CA ARG A 98 -26.60 -0.85 17.02
C ARG A 98 -26.63 -0.44 15.52
N PRO A 99 -27.47 0.52 15.08
CA PRO A 99 -27.39 1.04 13.71
C PRO A 99 -26.07 1.76 13.39
N GLN A 100 -25.41 2.39 14.37
CA GLN A 100 -24.08 2.99 14.16
C GLN A 100 -23.00 1.92 14.03
N VAL A 101 -23.08 0.81 14.78
CA VAL A 101 -22.19 -0.35 14.59
C VAL A 101 -22.36 -0.94 13.20
N GLU A 102 -23.61 -1.14 12.77
CA GLU A 102 -23.95 -1.58 11.42
C GLU A 102 -23.36 -0.66 10.33
N SER A 103 -23.55 0.65 10.46
CA SER A 103 -22.99 1.63 9.53
C SER A 103 -21.46 1.65 9.53
N LEU A 104 -20.83 1.46 10.70
CA LEU A 104 -19.37 1.38 10.84
C LEU A 104 -18.83 0.16 10.07
N LEU A 105 -19.43 -1.01 10.25
CA LEU A 105 -19.02 -2.22 9.54
C LEU A 105 -19.20 -2.06 8.03
N GLY A 106 -20.40 -1.67 7.58
CA GLY A 106 -20.68 -1.48 6.15
C GLY A 106 -19.73 -0.49 5.49
N SER A 107 -19.46 0.65 6.14
CA SER A 107 -18.53 1.67 5.63
C SER A 107 -17.07 1.19 5.63
N SER A 108 -16.66 0.42 6.64
CA SER A 108 -15.32 -0.17 6.72
C SER A 108 -15.09 -1.15 5.56
N LEU A 109 -16.05 -2.02 5.25
CA LEU A 109 -15.93 -2.96 4.11
C LEU A 109 -15.94 -2.26 2.74
N GLN A 110 -16.71 -1.18 2.61
CA GLN A 110 -16.81 -0.40 1.38
C GLN A 110 -15.47 0.26 1.01
N GLN A 111 -14.71 0.73 2.00
CA GLN A 111 -13.40 1.36 1.78
C GLN A 111 -12.25 0.34 1.72
N ALA A 112 -12.42 -0.81 2.35
CA ALA A 112 -11.37 -1.81 2.42
C ALA A 112 -11.09 -2.49 1.07
N SER A 113 -9.81 -2.67 0.76
CA SER A 113 -9.35 -3.55 -0.31
C SER A 113 -8.80 -4.86 0.28
N GLY A 114 -8.87 -5.96 -0.46
CA GLY A 114 -8.31 -7.25 -0.03
C GLY A 114 -9.20 -8.14 0.84
N ILE A 115 -10.32 -7.61 1.37
CA ILE A 115 -11.34 -8.38 2.12
C ILE A 115 -12.66 -8.45 1.34
N SER A 116 -13.41 -9.52 1.55
CA SER A 116 -14.70 -9.82 0.91
C SER A 116 -15.88 -9.75 1.86
N SER A 117 -15.65 -9.70 3.17
CA SER A 117 -16.71 -9.58 4.15
C SER A 117 -16.23 -8.86 5.41
N ILE A 118 -17.18 -8.40 6.21
CA ILE A 118 -16.96 -8.00 7.60
C ILE A 118 -18.15 -8.42 8.44
N TYR A 119 -17.92 -8.85 9.67
CA TYR A 119 -18.96 -9.23 10.61
C TYR A 119 -18.64 -8.82 12.04
N ALA A 120 -19.70 -8.64 12.83
CA ALA A 120 -19.65 -8.52 14.27
C ALA A 120 -20.70 -9.47 14.85
N GLN A 121 -20.28 -10.31 15.80
CA GLN A 121 -21.08 -11.40 16.33
C GLN A 121 -20.98 -11.39 17.86
N PHE A 122 -22.09 -11.12 18.55
CA PHE A 122 -22.10 -11.01 20.00
C PHE A 122 -22.72 -12.23 20.68
N GLU A 123 -22.27 -12.52 21.89
CA GLU A 123 -22.96 -13.40 22.82
C GLU A 123 -24.31 -12.77 23.22
N PRO A 124 -25.29 -13.56 23.72
CA PRO A 124 -26.53 -13.02 24.26
C PRO A 124 -26.26 -11.94 25.31
N ASP A 125 -26.90 -10.77 25.14
CA ASP A 125 -26.69 -9.54 25.93
C ASP A 125 -25.24 -9.02 25.96
N GLY A 126 -24.38 -9.47 25.05
CA GLY A 126 -22.95 -9.18 25.04
C GLY A 126 -22.57 -7.77 24.58
N TYR A 127 -23.45 -7.03 23.91
CA TYR A 127 -23.16 -5.68 23.43
C TYR A 127 -23.64 -4.57 24.37
N ASP A 128 -24.95 -4.43 24.53
CA ASP A 128 -25.60 -3.34 25.27
C ASP A 128 -26.56 -3.83 26.36
N GLY A 129 -26.65 -5.15 26.58
CA GLY A 129 -27.62 -5.77 27.51
C GLY A 129 -29.09 -5.56 27.12
N GLY A 130 -29.35 -5.19 25.86
CA GLY A 130 -30.65 -4.78 25.35
C GLY A 130 -31.28 -5.75 24.35
N ASP A 131 -30.87 -7.02 24.30
CA ASP A 131 -31.35 -7.98 23.28
C ASP A 131 -32.88 -8.15 23.36
N GLY A 132 -33.45 -8.09 24.56
CA GLY A 132 -34.90 -8.15 24.79
C GLY A 132 -35.71 -7.08 24.05
N ASN A 133 -35.11 -5.92 23.73
CA ASN A 133 -35.77 -4.86 22.96
C ASN A 133 -35.87 -5.17 21.46
N TRP A 134 -35.13 -6.16 20.98
CA TRP A 134 -34.96 -6.49 19.56
C TRP A 134 -35.46 -7.89 19.19
N LEU A 135 -36.32 -8.50 20.00
CA LEU A 135 -36.89 -9.83 19.72
C LEU A 135 -37.69 -9.89 18.41
N GLY A 136 -38.24 -8.76 17.96
CA GLY A 136 -38.88 -8.63 16.64
C GLY A 136 -37.93 -8.70 15.44
N GLY A 137 -36.61 -8.66 15.68
CA GLY A 137 -35.57 -8.58 14.67
C GLY A 137 -35.35 -7.15 14.16
N ALA A 138 -34.16 -6.91 13.63
CA ALA A 138 -33.76 -5.71 12.90
C ALA A 138 -32.66 -6.08 11.90
N SER A 139 -32.23 -5.16 11.03
CA SER A 139 -31.10 -5.41 10.13
C SER A 139 -29.81 -5.79 10.89
N HIS A 140 -29.63 -5.24 12.10
CA HIS A 140 -28.51 -5.53 12.99
C HIS A 140 -28.81 -6.60 14.06
N SER A 141 -30.05 -7.05 14.23
CA SER A 141 -30.43 -7.94 15.34
C SER A 141 -31.20 -9.18 14.87
N VAL A 142 -30.82 -10.35 15.39
CA VAL A 142 -31.43 -11.64 15.00
C VAL A 142 -32.87 -11.74 15.49
N ALA A 143 -33.82 -11.99 14.59
CA ALA A 143 -35.22 -12.20 14.95
C ALA A 143 -35.39 -13.39 15.90
N GLY A 144 -36.18 -13.21 16.96
CA GLY A 144 -36.44 -14.23 18.00
C GLY A 144 -35.38 -14.33 19.10
N LYS A 145 -34.14 -13.84 18.87
CA LYS A 145 -33.08 -13.80 19.89
C LYS A 145 -32.74 -12.39 20.37
N GLY A 146 -32.81 -11.42 19.46
CA GLY A 146 -32.47 -10.04 19.74
C GLY A 146 -30.97 -9.75 19.78
N SER A 147 -30.10 -10.75 19.68
CA SER A 147 -28.63 -10.57 19.68
C SER A 147 -28.15 -9.70 18.52
N LEU A 148 -27.14 -8.85 18.77
CA LEU A 148 -26.46 -8.05 17.76
C LEU A 148 -25.56 -8.96 16.91
N GLU A 149 -25.95 -9.20 15.65
CA GLU A 149 -25.23 -10.06 14.72
C GLU A 149 -25.32 -9.45 13.33
N ILE A 150 -24.21 -8.93 12.83
CA ILE A 150 -24.13 -8.20 11.57
C ILE A 150 -23.16 -8.93 10.65
N TYR A 151 -23.56 -9.13 9.40
CA TYR A 151 -22.69 -9.68 8.36
C TYR A 151 -22.86 -8.91 7.05
N PHE A 152 -21.78 -8.31 6.57
CA PHE A 152 -21.70 -7.66 5.28
C PHE A 152 -20.77 -8.43 4.36
N THR A 153 -21.15 -8.52 3.10
CA THR A 153 -20.39 -9.17 2.02
C THR A 153 -20.17 -8.18 0.89
N LYS A 154 -19.04 -8.30 0.20
CA LYS A 154 -18.70 -7.51 -0.97
C LYS A 154 -18.53 -8.44 -2.18
N ASP A 155 -19.29 -8.16 -3.24
CA ASP A 155 -19.22 -8.96 -4.46
C ASP A 155 -17.97 -8.62 -5.31
N GLN A 156 -17.83 -9.31 -6.45
CA GLN A 156 -16.70 -9.07 -7.37
C GLN A 156 -16.73 -7.69 -8.05
N GLY A 157 -17.89 -7.05 -8.12
CA GLY A 157 -18.06 -5.68 -8.62
C GLY A 157 -17.75 -4.60 -7.59
N GLY A 158 -17.49 -4.99 -6.34
CA GLY A 158 -17.22 -4.08 -5.23
C GLY A 158 -18.48 -3.56 -4.52
N ALA A 159 -19.66 -4.09 -4.85
CA ALA A 159 -20.91 -3.72 -4.18
C ALA A 159 -21.00 -4.41 -2.82
N VAL A 160 -21.27 -3.62 -1.78
CA VAL A 160 -21.48 -4.11 -0.42
C VAL A 160 -22.96 -4.39 -0.18
N ALA A 161 -23.25 -5.58 0.31
CA ALA A 161 -24.60 -6.02 0.68
C ALA A 161 -24.58 -6.66 2.07
N GLN A 162 -25.62 -6.36 2.86
CA GLN A 162 -25.84 -6.99 4.16
C GLN A 162 -26.56 -8.32 3.99
N GLN A 163 -26.11 -9.33 4.73
CA GLN A 163 -26.75 -10.64 4.80
C GLN A 163 -27.52 -10.74 6.12
N ALA A 164 -28.78 -11.16 6.04
CA ALA A 164 -29.60 -11.37 7.24
C ALA A 164 -29.10 -12.61 8.00
N VAL A 165 -28.84 -12.47 9.29
CA VAL A 165 -28.50 -13.58 10.18
C VAL A 165 -29.79 -14.06 10.83
N ASP A 166 -30.25 -15.25 10.45
CA ASP A 166 -31.42 -15.86 11.07
C ASP A 166 -31.07 -16.62 12.37
N ALA A 167 -32.10 -17.10 13.08
CA ALA A 167 -31.90 -17.80 14.35
C ALA A 167 -31.07 -19.08 14.22
N ALA A 168 -31.14 -19.77 13.08
CA ALA A 168 -30.39 -21.00 12.82
C ALA A 168 -28.91 -20.69 12.55
N ALA A 169 -28.62 -19.67 11.74
CA ALA A 169 -27.28 -19.17 11.50
C ALA A 169 -26.63 -18.65 12.79
N SER A 170 -27.41 -17.96 13.63
CA SER A 170 -26.96 -17.51 14.95
C SER A 170 -26.62 -18.68 15.91
N GLU A 171 -27.34 -19.81 15.85
CA GLU A 171 -26.94 -21.02 16.59
C GLU A 171 -25.72 -21.70 15.97
N ALA A 172 -25.58 -21.66 14.64
CA ALA A 172 -24.51 -22.32 13.92
C ALA A 172 -23.12 -21.83 14.35
N LYS A 173 -22.96 -20.59 14.83
CA LYS A 173 -21.67 -20.08 15.34
C LYS A 173 -21.11 -20.87 16.53
N PHE A 174 -21.94 -21.68 17.20
CA PHE A 174 -21.54 -22.58 18.28
C PHE A 174 -21.28 -24.03 17.83
N ASP A 175 -21.34 -24.33 16.52
CA ASP A 175 -21.10 -25.67 15.98
C ASP A 175 -19.65 -26.14 16.20
N THR A 176 -19.50 -27.15 17.07
CA THR A 176 -18.22 -27.77 17.42
C THR A 176 -17.93 -29.04 16.62
N SER A 177 -18.81 -29.44 15.70
CA SER A 177 -18.59 -30.60 14.85
C SER A 177 -17.38 -30.37 13.93
N LEU A 178 -16.63 -31.44 13.68
CA LEU A 178 -15.39 -31.39 12.92
C LEU A 178 -15.66 -31.66 11.44
N ASN A 179 -14.99 -30.89 10.58
CA ASN A 179 -14.93 -31.16 9.16
C ASN A 179 -13.95 -32.32 8.84
N GLU A 180 -13.81 -32.65 7.55
CA GLU A 180 -12.94 -33.74 7.08
C GLU A 180 -11.44 -33.57 7.45
N PHE A 181 -11.02 -32.36 7.84
CA PHE A 181 -9.65 -32.03 8.23
C PHE A 181 -9.46 -31.91 9.75
N GLY A 182 -10.51 -32.21 10.54
CA GLY A 182 -10.45 -32.12 12.00
C GLY A 182 -10.54 -30.70 12.55
N ILE A 183 -11.05 -29.74 11.77
CA ILE A 183 -11.28 -28.35 12.17
C ILE A 183 -12.75 -28.17 12.50
N ARG A 184 -13.10 -27.42 13.57
CA ARG A 184 -14.51 -27.19 13.92
C ARG A 184 -15.19 -26.35 12.83
N ASN A 185 -16.43 -26.66 12.49
CA ASN A 185 -17.17 -25.93 11.44
C ASN A 185 -17.27 -24.43 11.73
N SER A 186 -17.42 -24.06 13.00
CA SER A 186 -17.50 -22.66 13.42
C SER A 186 -16.24 -22.17 14.11
N GLU A 187 -15.08 -22.70 13.73
CA GLU A 187 -13.78 -22.26 14.27
C GLU A 187 -13.53 -20.76 14.06
N TRP A 188 -14.13 -20.15 13.01
CA TRP A 188 -14.12 -18.70 12.78
C TRP A 188 -14.69 -17.90 13.96
N TYR A 189 -15.63 -18.48 14.72
CA TYR A 189 -16.16 -17.90 15.95
C TYR A 189 -15.47 -18.44 17.21
N LEU A 190 -15.33 -19.77 17.27
CA LEU A 190 -14.89 -20.48 18.46
C LEU A 190 -13.43 -20.21 18.82
N CYS A 191 -12.56 -19.94 17.84
CA CYS A 191 -11.14 -19.69 18.10
C CYS A 191 -10.93 -18.44 18.98
N GLY A 192 -11.53 -17.30 18.59
CA GLY A 192 -11.44 -16.05 19.37
C GLY A 192 -12.12 -16.17 20.73
N ARG A 193 -13.25 -16.89 20.80
CA ARG A 193 -13.97 -17.16 22.06
C ARG A 193 -13.13 -17.94 23.06
N ASP A 194 -12.53 -19.04 22.61
CA ASP A 194 -11.82 -19.96 23.51
C ASP A 194 -10.43 -19.42 23.89
N THR A 195 -9.72 -18.82 22.93
CA THR A 195 -8.35 -18.32 23.15
C THR A 195 -8.30 -16.92 23.72
N ARG A 196 -9.34 -16.09 23.51
CA ARG A 196 -9.37 -14.66 23.81
C ARG A 196 -8.20 -13.91 23.16
N GLN A 197 -7.73 -14.41 22.03
CA GLN A 197 -6.71 -13.80 21.18
C GLN A 197 -7.21 -13.73 19.75
N PRO A 198 -6.64 -12.84 18.91
CA PRO A 198 -6.99 -12.84 17.51
C PRO A 198 -6.60 -14.15 16.81
N CYS A 199 -7.42 -14.59 15.86
CA CYS A 199 -7.21 -15.83 15.13
C CYS A 199 -7.10 -15.60 13.61
N LEU A 200 -6.33 -16.46 12.96
CA LEU A 200 -6.28 -16.59 11.50
C LEU A 200 -6.75 -17.99 11.14
N MET A 201 -7.86 -18.04 10.43
CA MET A 201 -8.53 -19.28 10.10
C MET A 201 -7.82 -20.06 9.00
N GLU A 202 -7.80 -21.37 9.14
CA GLU A 202 -7.47 -22.26 8.04
C GLU A 202 -8.45 -22.06 6.88
N PRO A 203 -8.04 -22.19 5.61
CA PRO A 203 -8.94 -22.07 4.47
C PRO A 203 -10.16 -22.98 4.60
N TYR A 204 -11.35 -22.42 4.42
CA TYR A 204 -12.60 -23.16 4.47
C TYR A 204 -13.54 -22.70 3.36
N LEU A 205 -14.45 -23.59 2.97
CA LEU A 205 -15.45 -23.31 1.95
C LEU A 205 -16.69 -22.71 2.64
N TYR A 206 -17.10 -21.53 2.20
CA TYR A 206 -18.26 -20.84 2.76
C TYR A 206 -19.23 -20.45 1.65
N GLU A 207 -20.53 -20.52 1.95
CA GLU A 207 -21.60 -20.13 1.03
C GLU A 207 -22.01 -18.68 1.31
N ILE A 208 -21.52 -17.74 0.50
CA ILE A 208 -21.76 -16.29 0.69
C ILE A 208 -23.22 -15.95 0.38
N SER A 209 -23.75 -16.56 -0.67
CA SER A 209 -25.15 -16.50 -1.08
C SER A 209 -25.60 -17.87 -1.60
N PRO A 210 -26.90 -18.18 -1.61
CA PRO A 210 -27.40 -19.48 -2.04
C PRO A 210 -26.85 -19.89 -3.43
N GLY A 211 -26.09 -20.97 -3.47
CA GLY A 211 -25.43 -21.50 -4.68
C GLY A 211 -24.04 -20.92 -5.00
N ASN A 212 -23.55 -19.93 -4.25
CA ASN A 212 -22.24 -19.32 -4.46
C ASN A 212 -21.28 -19.64 -3.31
N LYS A 213 -20.53 -20.73 -3.47
CA LYS A 213 -19.52 -21.17 -2.52
C LYS A 213 -18.15 -20.61 -2.89
N MET A 214 -17.46 -20.03 -1.92
CA MET A 214 -16.12 -19.48 -2.10
C MET A 214 -15.20 -19.97 -1.00
N LEU A 215 -13.97 -20.31 -1.40
CA LEU A 215 -12.90 -20.58 -0.46
C LEU A 215 -12.40 -19.26 0.12
N MET A 216 -12.35 -19.19 1.45
CA MET A 216 -11.91 -18.00 2.18
C MET A 216 -11.13 -18.38 3.44
N THR A 217 -10.49 -17.36 4.03
CA THR A 217 -9.90 -17.40 5.37
C THR A 217 -10.41 -16.19 6.13
N SER A 218 -10.72 -16.37 7.42
CA SER A 218 -11.14 -15.27 8.30
C SER A 218 -10.01 -14.78 9.19
N LEU A 219 -9.98 -13.47 9.38
CA LEU A 219 -9.17 -12.77 10.37
C LEU A 219 -10.13 -12.29 11.46
N THR A 220 -10.06 -12.88 12.66
CA THR A 220 -11.04 -12.61 13.73
C THR A 220 -10.37 -12.03 14.97
N VAL A 221 -11.02 -11.04 15.57
CA VAL A 221 -10.56 -10.32 16.75
C VAL A 221 -11.64 -10.45 17.84
N PRO A 222 -11.35 -11.09 18.99
CA PRO A 222 -12.32 -11.18 20.07
C PRO A 222 -12.55 -9.80 20.70
N ILE A 223 -13.80 -9.50 21.02
CA ILE A 223 -14.22 -8.34 21.79
C ILE A 223 -14.31 -8.78 23.26
N LEU A 224 -13.57 -8.09 24.11
CA LEU A 224 -13.47 -8.38 25.54
C LEU A 224 -14.07 -7.24 26.36
N HIS A 225 -14.90 -7.59 27.36
CA HIS A 225 -15.36 -6.67 28.40
C HIS A 225 -14.99 -7.26 29.77
N ASP A 226 -14.22 -6.51 30.56
CA ASP A 226 -13.65 -6.97 31.83
C ASP A 226 -12.92 -8.33 31.74
N GLY A 227 -12.20 -8.56 30.64
CA GLY A 227 -11.46 -9.80 30.37
C GLY A 227 -12.31 -11.02 30.03
N LYS A 228 -13.64 -10.85 29.89
CA LYS A 228 -14.56 -11.87 29.40
C LYS A 228 -14.85 -11.65 27.92
N PHE A 229 -14.92 -12.74 27.18
CA PHE A 229 -15.38 -12.71 25.80
C PHE A 229 -16.87 -12.36 25.76
N VAL A 230 -17.25 -11.36 24.97
CA VAL A 230 -18.64 -10.92 24.78
C VAL A 230 -19.07 -10.94 23.32
N GLY A 231 -18.13 -11.14 22.40
CA GLY A 231 -18.35 -11.20 20.97
C GLY A 231 -17.03 -11.15 20.23
N LEU A 232 -17.09 -11.00 18.91
CA LEU A 232 -15.93 -10.76 18.07
C LEU A 232 -16.29 -9.90 16.86
N THR A 233 -15.27 -9.34 16.23
CA THR A 233 -15.36 -8.88 14.85
C THR A 233 -14.45 -9.72 13.97
N GLY A 234 -14.82 -9.87 12.70
CA GLY A 234 -14.01 -10.59 11.74
C GLY A 234 -14.16 -10.06 10.34
N VAL A 235 -13.16 -10.33 9.51
CA VAL A 235 -13.18 -10.07 8.07
C VAL A 235 -12.76 -11.32 7.33
N ASP A 236 -13.36 -11.60 6.18
CA ASP A 236 -12.95 -12.70 5.33
C ASP A 236 -12.10 -12.21 4.16
N MET A 237 -11.09 -13.00 3.81
CA MET A 237 -10.26 -12.83 2.64
C MET A 237 -10.51 -13.98 1.67
N ASN A 238 -10.74 -13.63 0.41
CA ASN A 238 -10.98 -14.61 -0.66
C ASN A 238 -9.66 -15.29 -1.07
N LEU A 239 -9.65 -16.63 -1.09
CA LEU A 239 -8.51 -17.40 -1.58
C LEU A 239 -8.04 -17.04 -3.00
N PRO A 240 -8.93 -16.67 -3.95
CA PRO A 240 -8.50 -16.17 -5.27
C PRO A 240 -7.41 -15.09 -5.25
N ILE A 241 -7.36 -14.23 -4.23
CA ILE A 241 -6.29 -13.22 -4.10
C ILE A 241 -4.94 -13.90 -3.89
N PHE A 242 -4.88 -14.90 -3.01
CA PHE A 242 -3.68 -15.68 -2.74
C PHE A 242 -3.29 -16.59 -3.91
N GLN A 243 -4.28 -17.16 -4.60
CA GLN A 243 -4.06 -17.91 -5.84
C GLN A 243 -3.39 -17.05 -6.91
N GLN A 244 -3.90 -15.83 -7.12
CA GLN A 244 -3.33 -14.89 -8.08
C GLN A 244 -1.88 -14.51 -7.72
N LEU A 245 -1.58 -14.33 -6.42
CA LEU A 245 -0.21 -14.06 -5.97
C LEU A 245 0.72 -15.24 -6.24
N ALA A 246 0.29 -16.47 -5.99
CA ALA A 246 1.06 -17.68 -6.26
C ALA A 246 1.32 -17.87 -7.78
N GLU A 247 0.31 -17.62 -8.62
CA GLU A 247 0.45 -17.68 -10.08
C GLU A 247 1.36 -16.59 -10.63
N THR A 248 1.26 -15.36 -10.13
CA THR A 248 2.13 -14.25 -10.55
C THR A 248 3.59 -14.53 -10.19
N LEU A 249 3.84 -15.03 -8.98
CA LEU A 249 5.19 -15.46 -8.57
C LEU A 249 5.68 -16.61 -9.45
N GLY A 250 4.85 -17.62 -9.68
CA GLY A 250 5.16 -18.74 -10.58
C GLY A 250 5.59 -18.27 -11.96
N LYS A 251 4.81 -17.38 -12.60
CA LYS A 251 5.13 -16.79 -13.91
C LYS A 251 6.45 -16.03 -13.91
N SER A 252 6.77 -15.32 -12.83
CA SER A 252 8.03 -14.58 -12.72
C SER A 252 9.27 -15.48 -12.54
N LEU A 253 9.07 -16.72 -12.11
CA LEU A 253 10.13 -17.68 -11.82
C LEU A 253 10.29 -18.71 -12.95
N TYR A 254 11.36 -18.56 -13.73
CA TYR A 254 11.76 -19.51 -14.77
C TYR A 254 10.63 -19.84 -15.77
N ASP A 255 9.92 -18.82 -16.24
CA ASP A 255 8.81 -18.94 -17.21
C ASP A 255 7.72 -19.92 -16.74
N ASN A 256 7.28 -19.80 -15.48
CA ASN A 256 6.24 -20.64 -14.86
C ASN A 256 6.62 -22.12 -14.70
N LYS A 257 7.91 -22.44 -14.64
CA LYS A 257 8.41 -23.80 -14.39
C LYS A 257 8.81 -24.06 -12.94
N ALA A 258 8.83 -23.03 -12.10
CA ALA A 258 8.91 -23.19 -10.65
C ALA A 258 7.53 -23.55 -10.10
N ASP A 259 7.46 -24.50 -9.17
CA ASP A 259 6.24 -24.81 -8.45
C ASP A 259 6.18 -23.92 -7.20
N VAL A 260 5.15 -23.08 -7.13
CA VAL A 260 4.91 -22.12 -6.06
C VAL A 260 3.64 -22.53 -5.34
N THR A 261 3.71 -22.70 -4.03
CA THR A 261 2.58 -23.13 -3.21
C THR A 261 2.56 -22.34 -1.90
N LEU A 262 1.47 -21.61 -1.67
CA LEU A 262 1.16 -20.98 -0.38
C LEU A 262 0.38 -21.97 0.47
N VAL A 263 0.79 -22.10 1.73
CA VAL A 263 0.34 -23.14 2.63
C VAL A 263 -0.01 -22.54 3.98
N SER A 264 -1.15 -22.93 4.51
CA SER A 264 -1.60 -22.51 5.83
C SER A 264 -0.83 -23.20 6.96
N LYS A 265 -1.12 -22.84 8.22
CA LYS A 265 -0.46 -23.43 9.41
C LYS A 265 -0.70 -24.95 9.50
N MET A 266 -1.91 -25.42 9.20
CA MET A 266 -2.23 -26.86 9.21
C MET A 266 -1.84 -27.60 7.93
N GLY A 267 -1.29 -26.91 6.93
CA GLY A 267 -0.85 -27.55 5.69
C GLY A 267 -1.89 -27.62 4.59
N LEU A 268 -2.89 -26.75 4.60
CA LEU A 268 -3.86 -26.63 3.52
C LEU A 268 -3.29 -25.73 2.42
N ILE A 269 -3.54 -26.08 1.16
CA ILE A 269 -3.10 -25.29 0.01
C ILE A 269 -3.99 -24.05 -0.10
N VAL A 270 -3.40 -22.87 0.09
CA VAL A 270 -4.12 -21.59 0.01
C VAL A 270 -4.09 -21.05 -1.43
N GLY A 271 -2.97 -21.24 -2.11
CA GLY A 271 -2.78 -20.81 -3.51
C GLY A 271 -1.61 -21.58 -4.13
N SER A 272 -1.70 -21.95 -5.40
CA SER A 272 -0.62 -22.64 -6.10
C SER A 272 -0.71 -22.48 -7.61
N ASN A 273 0.41 -22.25 -8.28
CA ASN A 273 0.45 -22.27 -9.75
C ASN A 273 0.41 -23.69 -10.34
N ARG A 274 0.67 -24.72 -9.53
CA ARG A 274 0.69 -26.13 -9.94
C ARG A 274 -0.56 -26.90 -9.50
N TYR A 275 -1.06 -26.60 -8.29
CA TYR A 275 -2.13 -27.35 -7.62
C TYR A 275 -3.40 -26.50 -7.45
N ALA A 276 -3.75 -25.72 -8.47
CA ALA A 276 -4.92 -24.83 -8.44
C ALA A 276 -6.26 -25.58 -8.31
N ASP A 277 -6.31 -26.87 -8.65
CA ASP A 277 -7.47 -27.76 -8.48
C ASP A 277 -7.57 -28.35 -7.06
N LYS A 278 -6.59 -28.09 -6.20
CA LYS A 278 -6.46 -28.63 -4.84
C LYS A 278 -6.48 -27.55 -3.75
N LEU A 279 -7.01 -26.36 -4.04
CA LEU A 279 -7.15 -25.31 -3.03
C LEU A 279 -8.03 -25.79 -1.86
N GLY A 280 -7.61 -25.46 -0.64
CA GLY A 280 -8.22 -25.92 0.61
C GLY A 280 -7.92 -27.38 0.97
N ARG A 281 -7.21 -28.14 0.12
CA ARG A 281 -6.84 -29.54 0.42
C ARG A 281 -5.48 -29.63 1.14
N PRO A 282 -5.22 -30.69 1.94
CA PRO A 282 -3.93 -30.89 2.59
C PRO A 282 -2.78 -31.18 1.62
N LEU A 283 -1.59 -30.63 1.89
CA LEU A 283 -0.35 -30.87 1.13
C LEU A 283 -0.01 -32.36 0.93
N LYS A 284 -0.38 -33.21 1.89
CA LYS A 284 -0.14 -34.65 1.82
C LYS A 284 -0.82 -35.30 0.62
N GLU A 285 -1.95 -34.77 0.15
CA GLU A 285 -2.66 -35.29 -1.04
C GLU A 285 -1.86 -35.09 -2.34
N VAL A 286 -0.95 -34.12 -2.37
CA VAL A 286 -0.06 -33.84 -3.51
C VAL A 286 1.37 -34.35 -3.28
N GLY A 287 1.58 -35.16 -2.23
CA GLY A 287 2.87 -35.78 -1.92
C GLY A 287 3.90 -34.81 -1.30
N LEU A 288 3.46 -33.67 -0.78
CA LEU A 288 4.33 -32.70 -0.11
C LEU A 288 4.21 -32.80 1.41
N ALA A 289 5.35 -32.64 2.09
CA ALA A 289 5.42 -32.60 3.55
C ALA A 289 5.19 -31.19 4.09
N LEU A 290 4.71 -31.09 5.33
CA LEU A 290 4.54 -29.81 6.00
C LEU A 290 5.91 -29.16 6.26
N PRO A 291 6.11 -27.87 5.93
CA PRO A 291 7.36 -27.19 6.24
C PRO A 291 7.63 -27.14 7.75
N THR A 292 8.85 -27.50 8.16
CA THR A 292 9.30 -27.46 9.56
C THR A 292 10.19 -26.25 9.88
N GLY A 293 10.39 -25.35 8.92
CA GLY A 293 11.27 -24.19 9.04
C GLY A 293 12.77 -24.49 8.86
N GLN A 294 13.14 -25.75 8.64
CA GLN A 294 14.49 -26.10 8.19
C GLN A 294 14.53 -26.22 6.67
N PRO A 295 15.61 -25.76 6.02
CA PRO A 295 15.80 -25.96 4.59
C PRO A 295 15.88 -27.47 4.32
N VAL A 296 15.02 -27.96 3.42
CA VAL A 296 15.05 -29.35 2.97
C VAL A 296 15.81 -29.38 1.66
N SER A 297 17.07 -29.79 1.68
CA SER A 297 17.83 -30.01 0.45
C SER A 297 17.41 -31.33 -0.19
N SER A 298 16.88 -31.25 -1.42
CA SER A 298 16.75 -32.42 -2.29
C SER A 298 17.93 -32.46 -3.27
N ASP A 299 18.40 -33.66 -3.61
CA ASP A 299 19.45 -33.84 -4.61
C ASP A 299 19.02 -33.34 -6.00
N SER A 300 17.72 -33.40 -6.31
CA SER A 300 17.17 -33.04 -7.63
C SER A 300 16.58 -31.63 -7.71
N ASP A 301 16.10 -31.09 -6.59
CA ASP A 301 15.28 -29.89 -6.55
C ASP A 301 15.78 -28.90 -5.49
N PHE A 302 15.76 -27.60 -5.81
CA PHE A 302 15.78 -26.55 -4.80
C PHE A 302 14.39 -26.44 -4.19
N ILE A 303 14.27 -26.75 -2.90
CA ILE A 303 13.02 -26.60 -2.15
C ILE A 303 13.26 -25.56 -1.07
N LEU A 304 12.58 -24.43 -1.20
CA LEU A 304 12.64 -23.32 -0.28
C LEU A 304 11.32 -23.23 0.49
N HIS A 305 11.44 -23.11 1.81
CA HIS A 305 10.32 -22.88 2.72
C HIS A 305 10.50 -21.51 3.37
N GLN A 306 9.75 -20.52 2.89
CA GLN A 306 9.79 -19.18 3.46
C GLN A 306 8.61 -18.98 4.42
N PRO A 307 8.85 -18.70 5.72
CA PRO A 307 7.78 -18.42 6.66
C PRO A 307 7.12 -17.06 6.38
N ILE A 308 5.81 -17.02 6.54
CA ILE A 308 4.96 -15.82 6.49
C ILE A 308 4.37 -15.65 7.88
N ARG A 309 4.92 -14.74 8.67
CA ARG A 309 4.45 -14.48 10.03
C ARG A 309 3.28 -13.49 10.00
N VAL A 310 2.22 -13.84 10.72
CA VAL A 310 1.05 -12.98 10.93
C VAL A 310 1.01 -12.66 12.41
N GLU A 311 1.57 -11.51 12.77
CA GLU A 311 1.83 -11.11 14.16
C GLU A 311 0.54 -10.99 14.97
N ALA A 312 -0.52 -10.43 14.38
CA ALA A 312 -1.79 -10.20 15.07
C ALA A 312 -2.41 -11.49 15.65
N ALA A 313 -2.27 -12.62 14.94
CA ALA A 313 -2.76 -13.93 15.37
C ALA A 313 -1.68 -14.86 15.92
N ASN A 314 -0.44 -14.35 16.10
CA ASN A 314 0.74 -15.11 16.54
C ASN A 314 0.88 -16.47 15.83
N THR A 315 0.76 -16.47 14.50
CA THR A 315 0.78 -17.67 13.68
C THR A 315 1.68 -17.50 12.47
N GLN A 316 2.00 -18.61 11.80
CA GLN A 316 2.81 -18.62 10.59
C GLN A 316 2.21 -19.51 9.51
N TRP A 317 2.18 -18.98 8.30
CA TRP A 317 1.95 -19.71 7.06
C TRP A 317 3.28 -19.89 6.32
N TRP A 318 3.27 -20.60 5.20
CA TRP A 318 4.48 -20.94 4.46
C TRP A 318 4.32 -20.68 2.97
N LEU A 319 5.30 -20.01 2.38
CA LEU A 319 5.51 -19.99 0.94
C LEU A 319 6.53 -21.07 0.59
N MET A 320 6.11 -22.03 -0.21
CA MET A 320 6.96 -23.09 -0.75
C MET A 320 7.30 -22.79 -2.20
N ILE A 321 8.59 -22.82 -2.52
CA ILE A 321 9.07 -22.73 -3.91
C ILE A 321 9.91 -23.95 -4.19
N LYS A 322 9.51 -24.72 -5.19
CA LYS A 322 10.25 -25.88 -5.68
C LYS A 322 10.71 -25.61 -7.12
N VAL A 323 12.03 -25.65 -7.34
CA VAL A 323 12.63 -25.47 -8.67
C VAL A 323 13.58 -26.63 -8.96
N PRO A 324 13.44 -27.33 -10.09
CA PRO A 324 14.40 -28.35 -10.49
C PRO A 324 15.82 -27.76 -10.61
N LYS A 325 16.83 -28.38 -9.98
CA LYS A 325 18.22 -27.88 -10.02
C LYS A 325 18.74 -27.74 -11.45
N ALA A 326 18.42 -28.71 -12.31
CA ALA A 326 18.79 -28.69 -13.72
C ALA A 326 18.25 -27.45 -14.47
N LEU A 327 17.07 -26.97 -14.10
CA LEU A 327 16.48 -25.76 -14.66
C LEU A 327 17.13 -24.51 -14.06
N ALA A 328 17.25 -24.46 -12.73
CA ALA A 328 17.80 -23.31 -12.01
C ALA A 328 19.25 -23.01 -12.40
N LEU A 329 20.04 -24.07 -12.62
CA LEU A 329 21.44 -24.01 -13.03
C LEU A 329 21.64 -24.07 -14.54
N SER A 330 20.59 -24.05 -15.37
CA SER A 330 20.74 -24.19 -16.82
C SER A 330 21.68 -23.15 -17.45
N LYS A 331 21.56 -21.88 -17.03
CA LYS A 331 22.46 -20.79 -17.44
C LYS A 331 23.86 -20.93 -16.84
N ALA A 332 23.95 -21.36 -15.58
CA ALA A 332 25.21 -21.60 -14.89
C ALA A 332 26.03 -22.73 -15.55
N HIS A 333 25.36 -23.84 -15.91
CA HIS A 333 25.96 -24.94 -16.66
C HIS A 333 26.37 -24.54 -18.07
N ALA A 334 25.62 -23.66 -18.75
CA ALA A 334 26.04 -23.14 -20.05
C ALA A 334 27.37 -22.37 -19.93
N ILE A 335 27.48 -21.48 -18.94
CA ILE A 335 28.71 -20.73 -18.65
C ILE A 335 29.85 -21.67 -18.24
N SER A 336 29.58 -22.63 -17.35
CA SER A 336 30.58 -23.62 -16.90
C SER A 336 31.09 -24.49 -18.06
N ASN A 337 30.19 -24.94 -18.94
CA ASN A 337 30.56 -25.71 -20.13
C ASN A 337 31.40 -24.89 -21.12
N GLU A 338 31.06 -23.61 -21.32
CA GLU A 338 31.82 -22.69 -22.17
C GLU A 338 33.21 -22.39 -21.56
N LEU A 339 33.30 -22.22 -20.24
CA LEU A 339 34.59 -22.12 -19.54
C LEU A 339 35.41 -23.41 -19.69
N GLY A 340 34.75 -24.56 -19.60
CA GLY A 340 35.35 -25.88 -19.75
C GLY A 340 35.94 -26.13 -21.14
N THR A 341 35.25 -25.74 -22.21
CA THR A 341 35.76 -25.86 -23.58
C THR A 341 36.96 -24.95 -23.81
N LEU A 342 36.91 -23.70 -23.32
CA LEU A 342 38.05 -22.77 -23.38
C LEU A 342 39.29 -23.31 -22.66
N LEU A 343 39.13 -23.90 -21.47
CA LEU A 343 40.23 -24.50 -20.71
C LEU A 343 40.78 -25.77 -21.40
N VAL A 344 39.94 -26.59 -22.01
CA VAL A 344 40.38 -27.80 -22.75
C VAL A 344 41.13 -27.41 -24.02
N ASP A 345 40.66 -26.41 -24.76
CA ASP A 345 41.35 -25.91 -25.95
C ASP A 345 42.68 -25.25 -25.60
N ALA A 346 42.74 -24.49 -24.50
CA ALA A 346 43.99 -23.96 -23.97
C ALA A 346 44.98 -25.08 -23.58
N GLN A 347 44.51 -26.14 -22.92
CA GLN A 347 45.33 -27.30 -22.56
C GLN A 347 45.87 -28.02 -23.81
N ARG A 348 45.04 -28.18 -24.85
CA ARG A 348 45.43 -28.81 -26.12
C ARG A 348 46.48 -27.98 -26.86
N GLN A 349 46.30 -26.67 -26.95
CA GLN A 349 47.28 -25.77 -27.57
C GLN A 349 48.62 -25.77 -26.82
N GLN A 350 48.60 -25.82 -25.48
CA GLN A 350 49.82 -25.88 -24.67
C GLN A 350 50.59 -27.21 -24.85
N ILE A 351 49.89 -28.36 -24.92
CA ILE A 351 50.52 -29.66 -25.17
C ILE A 351 51.13 -29.72 -26.57
N ILE A 352 50.45 -29.18 -27.59
CA ILE A 352 50.97 -29.11 -28.97
C ILE A 352 52.20 -28.21 -29.02
N ALA A 353 52.16 -27.04 -28.38
CA ALA A 353 53.29 -26.12 -28.32
C ALA A 353 54.49 -26.74 -27.60
N MET A 354 54.30 -27.40 -26.46
CA MET A 354 55.38 -28.02 -25.69
C MET A 354 55.98 -29.25 -26.41
N GLY A 355 55.15 -30.06 -27.07
CA GLY A 355 55.60 -31.14 -27.94
C GLY A 355 56.42 -30.62 -29.13
N GLY A 356 55.98 -29.52 -29.72
CA GLY A 356 56.71 -28.81 -30.78
C GLY A 356 58.07 -28.28 -30.32
N ILE A 357 58.14 -27.65 -29.14
CA ILE A 357 59.39 -27.11 -28.57
C ILE A 357 60.37 -28.24 -28.23
N THR A 358 59.88 -29.36 -27.69
CA THR A 358 60.73 -30.51 -27.33
C THR A 358 61.32 -31.17 -28.58
N LEU A 359 60.53 -31.32 -29.66
CA LEU A 359 60.99 -31.80 -30.96
C LEU A 359 61.98 -30.83 -31.63
N LEU A 360 61.76 -29.52 -31.47
CA LEU A 360 62.63 -28.48 -32.02
C LEU A 360 63.99 -28.44 -31.30
N VAL A 361 64.02 -28.62 -29.98
CA VAL A 361 65.28 -28.73 -29.19
C VAL A 361 66.04 -30.02 -29.51
N LEU A 362 65.35 -31.15 -29.70
CA LEU A 362 65.95 -32.41 -30.16
C LEU A 362 66.51 -32.30 -31.59
N GLY A 363 65.79 -31.62 -32.49
CA GLY A 363 66.24 -31.35 -33.86
C GLY A 363 67.46 -30.42 -33.91
N LEU A 364 67.47 -29.36 -33.10
CA LEU A 364 68.60 -28.44 -33.00
C LEU A 364 69.84 -29.12 -32.40
N LEU A 365 69.71 -30.04 -31.44
CA LEU A 365 70.82 -30.81 -30.85
C LEU A 365 71.48 -31.77 -31.85
N VAL A 366 70.70 -32.35 -32.78
CA VAL A 366 71.20 -33.21 -33.87
C VAL A 366 71.86 -32.36 -34.96
N TRP A 367 71.26 -31.22 -35.29
CA TRP A 367 71.74 -30.28 -36.30
C TRP A 367 73.08 -29.62 -35.89
N PHE A 368 73.21 -29.18 -34.63
CA PHE A 368 74.39 -28.49 -34.09
C PHE A 368 75.68 -29.34 -34.10
N ILE A 369 75.57 -30.68 -34.16
CA ILE A 369 76.70 -31.61 -34.23
C ILE A 369 77.19 -31.84 -35.68
N GLN A 370 76.39 -31.46 -36.69
CA GLN A 370 76.72 -31.67 -38.12
C GLN A 370 77.28 -30.41 -38.80
N THR A 371 77.15 -29.22 -38.20
CA THR A 371 77.39 -27.93 -38.89
C THR A 371 78.81 -27.36 -38.78
N ILE A 372 79.77 -28.01 -38.10
CA ILE A 372 81.09 -27.40 -37.83
C ILE A 372 82.14 -27.58 -38.95
N THR A 373 81.90 -28.37 -40.00
CA THR A 373 82.91 -28.55 -41.07
C THR A 373 82.41 -28.18 -42.47
N ALA A 374 82.50 -26.88 -42.77
CA ALA A 374 83.34 -26.36 -43.86
C ALA A 374 82.82 -26.09 -45.28
N PRO A 375 81.59 -25.60 -45.53
CA PRO A 375 81.48 -24.61 -46.62
C PRO A 375 80.45 -23.50 -46.34
N LEU A 376 80.86 -22.54 -45.53
CA LEU A 376 80.09 -21.34 -45.15
C LEU A 376 80.18 -20.17 -46.16
N SER A 377 80.70 -20.36 -47.38
CA SER A 377 81.09 -19.22 -48.22
C SER A 377 80.34 -19.02 -49.54
N LEU A 378 79.30 -19.80 -49.87
CA LEU A 378 78.56 -19.63 -51.14
C LEU A 378 77.15 -19.02 -51.02
N ILE A 379 76.52 -19.02 -49.83
CA ILE A 379 75.15 -18.52 -49.63
C ILE A 379 75.10 -17.00 -49.35
N SER A 380 76.23 -16.39 -49.00
CA SER A 380 76.34 -14.95 -48.74
C SER A 380 76.03 -14.07 -49.97
N ARG A 381 76.01 -14.61 -51.20
CA ARG A 381 75.79 -13.82 -52.42
C ARG A 381 74.34 -13.75 -52.91
N HIS A 382 73.45 -14.66 -52.52
CA HIS A 382 72.03 -14.59 -52.92
C HIS A 382 71.13 -13.87 -51.91
N VAL A 383 71.54 -13.79 -50.64
CA VAL A 383 70.89 -12.92 -49.63
C VAL A 383 71.10 -11.43 -49.94
N GLY A 384 72.16 -11.07 -50.66
CA GLY A 384 72.42 -9.70 -51.10
C GLY A 384 71.42 -9.13 -52.12
N HIS A 385 70.66 -9.97 -52.82
CA HIS A 385 69.62 -9.52 -53.76
C HIS A 385 68.22 -9.39 -53.11
N LEU A 386 68.01 -9.95 -51.91
CA LEU A 386 66.77 -9.78 -51.15
C LEU A 386 66.64 -8.39 -50.51
N SER A 387 67.76 -7.65 -50.33
CA SER A 387 67.74 -6.30 -49.77
C SER A 387 67.61 -5.18 -50.81
N SER A 388 67.70 -5.49 -52.12
CA SER A 388 67.72 -4.47 -53.19
C SER A 388 66.41 -4.34 -53.99
N ASN A 389 65.47 -5.28 -53.89
CA ASN A 389 64.20 -5.30 -54.64
C ASN A 389 62.96 -5.19 -53.74
N GLU A 390 62.93 -4.17 -52.87
CA GLU A 390 61.72 -3.70 -52.16
C GLU A 390 60.86 -4.76 -51.42
N GLY A 391 61.41 -5.91 -51.02
CA GLY A 391 60.67 -6.90 -50.23
C GLY A 391 59.66 -7.74 -51.03
N ASP A 392 59.95 -8.06 -52.30
CA ASP A 392 59.15 -8.99 -53.10
C ASP A 392 59.29 -10.44 -52.59
N LEU A 393 58.33 -10.87 -51.77
CA LEU A 393 58.25 -12.22 -51.21
C LEU A 393 57.67 -13.23 -52.21
N THR A 394 57.36 -12.84 -53.46
CA THR A 394 56.87 -13.75 -54.51
C THR A 394 57.98 -14.50 -55.26
N GLN A 395 59.24 -14.08 -55.09
CA GLN A 395 60.40 -14.68 -55.76
C GLN A 395 60.61 -16.13 -55.31
N GLN A 396 60.85 -17.03 -56.27
CA GLN A 396 61.17 -18.43 -56.01
C GLN A 396 62.61 -18.70 -56.47
N MET A 397 63.37 -19.37 -55.62
CA MET A 397 64.74 -19.77 -55.94
C MET A 397 64.74 -21.21 -56.45
N GLU A 398 65.13 -21.40 -57.70
CA GLU A 398 65.27 -22.72 -58.33
C GLU A 398 66.76 -23.01 -58.50
N ILE A 399 67.29 -23.97 -57.73
CA ILE A 399 68.69 -24.38 -57.76
C ILE A 399 68.72 -25.83 -58.24
N ASP A 400 69.37 -26.09 -59.38
CA ASP A 400 69.36 -27.42 -60.01
C ASP A 400 70.80 -27.97 -60.06
N THR A 401 71.34 -28.35 -58.89
CA THR A 401 72.72 -28.85 -58.78
C THR A 401 72.81 -30.02 -57.80
N HIS A 402 73.52 -29.93 -56.68
CA HIS A 402 73.60 -31.04 -55.71
C HIS A 402 72.33 -31.09 -54.84
N GLN A 403 71.92 -32.29 -54.41
CA GLN A 403 70.69 -32.52 -53.62
C GLN A 403 70.58 -31.60 -52.39
N GLU A 404 71.70 -31.30 -51.73
CA GLU A 404 71.75 -30.46 -50.53
C GLU A 404 71.52 -28.96 -50.81
N LEU A 405 71.76 -28.49 -52.04
CA LEU A 405 71.47 -27.11 -52.46
C LEU A 405 70.05 -26.97 -53.03
N ILE A 406 69.52 -28.03 -53.64
CA ILE A 406 68.09 -28.18 -53.95
C ILE A 406 67.26 -28.13 -52.64
N ASP A 407 67.72 -28.82 -51.60
CA ASP A 407 67.10 -28.80 -50.26
C ASP A 407 67.17 -27.42 -49.59
N LEU A 408 68.22 -26.63 -49.83
CA LEU A 408 68.33 -25.26 -49.32
C LEU A 408 67.40 -24.28 -50.05
N GLY A 409 67.33 -24.36 -51.38
CA GLY A 409 66.40 -23.55 -52.18
C GLY A 409 64.94 -23.82 -51.81
N SER A 410 64.57 -25.09 -51.60
CA SER A 410 63.23 -25.47 -51.15
C SER A 410 62.92 -25.01 -49.71
N GLN A 411 63.89 -25.06 -48.79
CA GLN A 411 63.72 -24.55 -47.42
C GLN A 411 63.60 -23.02 -47.37
N LEU A 412 64.32 -22.29 -48.22
CA LEU A 412 64.19 -20.83 -48.33
C LEU A 412 62.82 -20.43 -48.89
N ASN A 413 62.33 -21.15 -49.91
CA ASN A 413 60.98 -20.95 -50.44
C ASN A 413 59.90 -21.25 -49.36
N ALA A 414 60.10 -22.26 -48.51
CA ALA A 414 59.21 -22.55 -47.39
C ALA A 414 59.23 -21.45 -46.29
N PHE A 415 60.40 -20.85 -46.03
CA PHE A 415 60.53 -19.71 -45.13
C PHE A 415 59.83 -18.45 -45.66
N LEU A 416 60.01 -18.14 -46.96
CA LEU A 416 59.29 -17.05 -47.63
C LEU A 416 57.77 -17.28 -47.60
N GLY A 417 57.31 -18.54 -47.75
CA GLY A 417 55.90 -18.91 -47.59
C GLY A 417 55.35 -18.66 -46.18
N LYS A 418 56.14 -18.93 -45.12
CA LYS A 418 55.74 -18.61 -43.74
C LYS A 418 55.71 -17.11 -43.46
N LEU A 419 56.69 -16.35 -43.97
CA LEU A 419 56.69 -14.88 -43.86
C LEU A 419 55.49 -14.28 -44.59
N ARG A 420 55.14 -14.79 -45.77
CA ARG A 420 53.93 -14.40 -46.50
C ARG A 420 52.67 -14.61 -45.65
N GLY A 421 52.54 -15.78 -45.02
CA GLY A 421 51.43 -16.08 -44.11
C GLY A 421 51.37 -15.15 -42.89
N MET A 422 52.52 -14.81 -42.30
CA MET A 422 52.58 -13.86 -41.17
C MET A 422 52.20 -12.43 -41.59
N VAL A 423 52.64 -11.97 -42.76
CA VAL A 423 52.26 -10.65 -43.30
C VAL A 423 50.76 -10.63 -43.62
N GLN A 424 50.20 -11.68 -44.22
CA GLN A 424 48.76 -11.80 -44.46
C GLN A 424 47.93 -11.81 -43.17
N MET A 425 48.37 -12.55 -42.14
CA MET A 425 47.73 -12.53 -40.83
C MET A 425 47.79 -11.15 -40.18
N SER A 426 48.93 -10.46 -40.28
CA SER A 426 49.10 -9.10 -39.74
C SER A 426 48.22 -8.08 -40.46
N LYS A 427 48.02 -8.22 -41.78
CA LYS A 427 47.04 -7.44 -42.54
C LYS A 427 45.61 -7.69 -42.05
N GLY A 428 45.26 -8.95 -41.77
CA GLY A 428 43.96 -9.31 -41.20
C GLY A 428 43.71 -8.71 -39.80
N ILE A 429 44.70 -8.78 -38.91
CA ILE A 429 44.63 -8.16 -37.58
C ILE A 429 44.51 -6.63 -37.70
N GLY A 430 45.28 -5.99 -38.60
CA GLY A 430 45.19 -4.56 -38.84
C GLY A 430 43.81 -4.12 -39.32
N GLN A 431 43.17 -4.88 -40.20
CA GLN A 431 41.78 -4.64 -40.63
C GLN A 431 40.78 -4.78 -39.48
N GLN A 432 40.96 -5.77 -38.61
CA GLN A 432 40.09 -5.96 -37.45
C GLN A 432 40.20 -4.80 -36.44
N VAL A 433 41.42 -4.31 -36.19
CA VAL A 433 41.65 -3.12 -35.34
C VAL A 433 41.01 -1.88 -35.98
N TYR A 434 41.12 -1.70 -37.30
CA TYR A 434 40.48 -0.62 -38.03
C TYR A 434 38.93 -0.65 -37.87
N GLN A 435 38.32 -1.83 -38.01
CA GLN A 435 36.88 -2.01 -37.83
C GLN A 435 36.43 -1.72 -36.38
N GLN A 436 37.15 -2.24 -35.39
CA GLN A 436 36.86 -1.98 -33.98
C GLN A 436 36.98 -0.49 -33.61
N ALA A 437 37.99 0.20 -34.15
CA ALA A 437 38.14 1.64 -33.97
C ALA A 437 36.95 2.42 -34.56
N ARG A 438 36.42 1.99 -35.72
CA ARG A 438 35.23 2.59 -36.34
C ARG A 438 33.96 2.36 -35.53
N GLU A 439 33.77 1.17 -34.98
CA GLU A 439 32.64 0.86 -34.08
C GLU A 439 32.72 1.66 -32.77
N MET A 440 33.92 1.81 -32.21
CA MET A 440 34.16 2.63 -31.01
C MET A 440 33.85 4.11 -31.28
N LYS A 441 34.28 4.65 -32.43
CA LYS A 441 33.96 6.02 -32.86
C LYS A 441 32.45 6.23 -32.99
N HIS A 442 31.75 5.29 -33.65
CA HIS A 442 30.30 5.35 -33.79
C HIS A 442 29.58 5.33 -32.43
N THR A 443 30.02 4.45 -31.52
CA THR A 443 29.46 4.36 -30.16
C THR A 443 29.67 5.66 -29.38
N ALA A 444 30.84 6.29 -29.48
CA ALA A 444 31.13 7.58 -28.86
C ALA A 444 30.24 8.71 -29.41
N ASP A 445 29.97 8.72 -30.72
CA ASP A 445 29.09 9.71 -31.37
C ASP A 445 27.63 9.53 -30.93
N THR A 446 27.14 8.28 -30.89
CA THR A 446 25.79 7.97 -30.39
C THR A 446 25.66 8.38 -28.92
N MET A 447 26.68 8.10 -28.09
CA MET A 447 26.70 8.50 -26.69
C MET A 447 26.60 10.02 -26.52
N ARG A 448 27.31 10.81 -27.33
CA ARG A 448 27.16 12.28 -27.32
C ARG A 448 25.75 12.72 -27.67
N SER A 449 25.15 12.15 -28.71
CA SER A 449 23.77 12.50 -29.10
C SER A 449 22.77 12.19 -27.99
N SER A 450 22.90 11.05 -27.32
CA SER A 450 22.04 10.68 -26.20
C SER A 450 22.23 11.58 -24.97
N LEU A 451 23.45 12.06 -24.73
CA LEU A 451 23.72 13.01 -23.65
C LEU A 451 23.12 14.40 -23.93
N ASP A 452 23.14 14.86 -25.18
CA ASP A 452 22.50 16.12 -25.57
C ASP A 452 20.98 16.05 -25.36
N GLU A 453 20.34 14.94 -25.74
CA GLU A 453 18.92 14.69 -25.48
C GLU A 453 18.62 14.63 -23.97
N GLN A 454 19.45 13.91 -23.21
CA GLN A 454 19.30 13.80 -21.77
C GLN A 454 19.43 15.16 -21.06
N ASN A 455 20.34 16.03 -21.50
CA ASN A 455 20.49 17.36 -20.93
C ASN A 455 19.24 18.23 -21.14
N LEU A 456 18.62 18.16 -22.32
CA LEU A 456 17.35 18.87 -22.60
C LEU A 456 16.21 18.36 -21.71
N GLU A 457 16.14 17.03 -21.49
CA GLU A 457 15.18 16.46 -20.56
C GLU A 457 15.44 16.93 -19.12
N LEU A 458 16.70 16.96 -18.68
CA LEU A 458 17.07 17.45 -17.35
C LEU A 458 16.67 18.90 -17.13
N GLU A 459 16.90 19.80 -18.09
CA GLU A 459 16.48 21.20 -18.01
C GLU A 459 14.96 21.33 -17.84
N SER A 460 14.19 20.54 -18.58
CA SER A 460 12.73 20.50 -18.48
C SER A 460 12.27 20.05 -17.08
N VAL A 461 12.88 18.99 -16.54
CA VAL A 461 12.55 18.49 -15.20
C VAL A 461 12.94 19.51 -14.12
N VAL A 462 14.10 20.15 -14.23
CA VAL A 462 14.52 21.21 -13.28
C VAL A 462 13.52 22.36 -13.26
N SER A 463 13.06 22.80 -14.43
CA SER A 463 12.02 23.83 -14.55
C SER A 463 10.71 23.40 -13.86
N ALA A 464 10.27 22.17 -14.11
CA ALA A 464 9.07 21.61 -13.46
C ALA A 464 9.22 21.54 -11.93
N MET A 465 10.40 21.15 -11.42
CA MET A 465 10.69 21.10 -9.98
C MET A 465 10.71 22.48 -9.35
N HIS A 466 11.23 23.49 -10.06
CA HIS A 466 11.18 24.88 -9.59
C HIS A 466 9.74 25.41 -9.50
N GLN A 467 8.92 25.12 -10.50
CA GLN A 467 7.50 25.46 -10.47
C GLN A 467 6.75 24.73 -9.35
N MET A 468 7.07 23.46 -9.09
CA MET A 468 6.51 22.68 -8.00
C MET A 468 6.87 23.27 -6.63
N SER A 469 8.13 23.64 -6.42
CA SER A 469 8.57 24.29 -5.17
C SER A 469 7.87 25.64 -4.95
N THR A 470 7.76 26.47 -5.99
CA THR A 470 7.06 27.76 -5.91
C THR A 470 5.57 27.60 -5.60
N THR A 471 4.94 26.58 -6.20
CA THR A 471 3.54 26.25 -5.96
C THR A 471 3.34 25.78 -4.52
N ALA A 472 4.24 24.93 -4.01
CA ALA A 472 4.19 24.45 -2.63
C ALA A 472 4.28 25.61 -1.62
N VAL A 473 5.18 26.58 -1.83
CA VAL A 473 5.26 27.79 -1.00
C VAL A 473 3.96 28.61 -1.06
N SER A 474 3.37 28.73 -2.26
CA SER A 474 2.10 29.44 -2.42
C SER A 474 0.94 28.75 -1.69
N VAL A 475 0.87 27.40 -1.76
CA VAL A 475 -0.13 26.59 -1.06
C VAL A 475 0.02 26.72 0.46
N ALA A 476 1.25 26.73 0.98
CA ALA A 476 1.49 26.99 2.40
C ALA A 476 0.97 28.38 2.82
N GLY A 477 1.23 29.41 2.01
CA GLY A 477 0.69 30.76 2.27
C GLY A 477 -0.84 30.82 2.23
N TYR A 478 -1.49 30.13 1.28
CA TYR A 478 -2.95 30.03 1.26
C TYR A 478 -3.52 29.29 2.46
N ALA A 479 -2.82 28.25 2.94
CA ALA A 479 -3.21 27.53 4.14
C ALA A 479 -3.13 28.46 5.37
N GLU A 480 -2.05 29.23 5.52
CA GLU A 480 -1.93 30.20 6.60
C GLU A 480 -3.07 31.24 6.58
N GLN A 481 -3.39 31.78 5.40
CA GLN A 481 -4.51 32.71 5.25
C GLN A 481 -5.85 32.05 5.63
N ALA A 482 -6.10 30.83 5.16
CA ALA A 482 -7.33 30.09 5.49
C ALA A 482 -7.44 29.80 7.00
N ALA A 483 -6.32 29.57 7.69
CA ALA A 483 -6.29 29.38 9.13
C ALA A 483 -6.73 30.66 9.87
N GLN A 484 -6.23 31.82 9.43
CA GLN A 484 -6.64 33.12 9.97
C GLN A 484 -8.12 33.41 9.74
N GLU A 485 -8.64 33.10 8.54
CA GLU A 485 -10.07 33.26 8.23
C GLU A 485 -10.95 32.32 9.08
N SER A 486 -10.49 31.10 9.35
CA SER A 486 -11.19 30.15 10.23
C SER A 486 -11.22 30.61 11.69
N GLU A 487 -10.13 31.20 12.18
CA GLU A 487 -10.06 31.80 13.52
C GLU A 487 -11.02 33.00 13.63
N ALA A 488 -11.04 33.88 12.63
CA ALA A 488 -11.98 34.99 12.57
C ALA A 488 -13.45 34.52 12.54
N ALA A 489 -13.76 33.49 11.76
CA ALA A 489 -15.10 32.89 11.73
C ALA A 489 -15.52 32.34 13.11
N THR A 490 -14.61 31.66 13.80
CA THR A 490 -14.84 31.18 15.17
C THR A 490 -15.14 32.32 16.13
N HIS A 491 -14.39 33.43 16.04
CA HIS A 491 -14.63 34.63 16.84
C HIS A 491 -16.01 35.26 16.57
N HIS A 492 -16.42 35.35 15.31
CA HIS A 492 -17.75 35.85 14.93
C HIS A 492 -18.88 34.97 15.46
N ILE A 493 -18.72 33.65 15.42
CA ILE A 493 -19.73 32.72 15.95
C ILE A 493 -19.82 32.80 17.47
N ASN A 494 -18.69 32.89 18.19
CA ASN A 494 -18.69 33.09 19.64
C ASN A 494 -19.44 34.38 20.03
N THR A 495 -19.27 35.45 19.24
CA THR A 495 -20.01 36.71 19.44
C THR A 495 -21.52 36.53 19.18
N ALA A 496 -21.89 35.77 18.15
CA ALA A 496 -23.30 35.45 17.86
C ALA A 496 -23.93 34.60 18.97
N GLN A 497 -23.20 33.62 19.51
CA GLN A 497 -23.63 32.80 20.65
C GLN A 497 -23.86 33.66 21.91
N GLN A 498 -22.95 34.59 22.21
CA GLN A 498 -23.13 35.52 23.33
C GLN A 498 -24.38 36.39 23.15
N THR A 499 -24.63 36.87 21.93
CA THR A 499 -25.80 37.68 21.59
C THR A 499 -27.10 36.88 21.77
N LEU A 500 -27.14 35.62 21.30
CA LEU A 500 -28.27 34.71 21.50
C LEU A 500 -28.51 34.40 22.97
N SER A 501 -27.44 34.20 23.76
CA SER A 501 -27.55 33.99 25.21
C SER A 501 -28.17 35.22 25.91
N ASN A 502 -27.77 36.43 25.50
CA ASN A 502 -28.36 37.65 26.04
C ASN A 502 -29.85 37.77 25.66
N ALA A 503 -30.20 37.53 24.40
CA ALA A 503 -31.59 37.54 23.93
C ALA A 503 -32.46 36.52 24.68
N ARG A 504 -31.93 35.32 24.95
CA ARG A 504 -32.61 34.31 25.79
C ARG A 504 -32.91 34.84 27.19
N ASN A 505 -31.95 35.49 27.84
CA ASN A 505 -32.14 36.06 29.18
C ASN A 505 -33.18 37.18 29.20
N GLU A 506 -33.19 38.05 28.18
CA GLU A 506 -34.20 39.10 28.01
C GLU A 506 -35.60 38.51 27.83
N ILE A 507 -35.76 37.47 27.01
CA ILE A 507 -37.05 36.79 26.85
C ILE A 507 -37.50 36.12 28.16
N HIS A 508 -36.59 35.55 28.94
CA HIS A 508 -36.91 34.99 30.26
C HIS A 508 -37.44 36.06 31.22
N THR A 509 -36.84 37.25 31.18
CA THR A 509 -37.30 38.40 31.95
C THR A 509 -38.70 38.82 31.50
N LEU A 510 -38.93 38.92 30.18
CA LEU A 510 -40.23 39.25 29.60
C LEU A 510 -41.33 38.26 30.02
N VAL A 511 -41.04 36.96 30.05
CA VAL A 511 -41.99 35.94 30.55
C VAL A 511 -42.34 36.17 32.01
N GLY A 512 -41.35 36.56 32.84
CA GLY A 512 -41.57 36.95 34.23
C GLY A 512 -42.51 38.16 34.35
N ASP A 513 -42.25 39.22 33.59
CA ASP A 513 -43.06 40.44 33.56
C ASP A 513 -44.51 40.15 33.11
N MET A 514 -44.68 39.28 32.11
CA MET A 514 -46.01 38.85 31.65
C MET A 514 -46.78 38.07 32.71
N HIS A 515 -46.11 37.22 33.49
CA HIS A 515 -46.74 36.53 34.62
C HIS A 515 -47.16 37.48 35.73
N GLU A 516 -46.39 38.54 36.00
CA GLU A 516 -46.77 39.56 36.96
C GLU A 516 -47.97 40.38 36.48
N ALA A 517 -47.99 40.73 35.19
CA ALA A 517 -49.11 41.42 34.56
C ALA A 517 -50.40 40.56 34.58
N ASP A 518 -50.31 39.26 34.32
CA ASP A 518 -51.45 38.32 34.39
C ASP A 518 -52.04 38.26 35.81
N LYS A 519 -51.20 38.22 36.85
CA LYS A 519 -51.64 38.30 38.26
C LYS A 519 -52.38 39.61 38.56
N ALA A 520 -51.87 40.73 38.08
CA ALA A 520 -52.51 42.04 38.29
C ALA A 520 -53.89 42.10 37.60
N VAL A 521 -53.99 41.61 36.37
CA VAL A 521 -55.25 41.56 35.63
C VAL A 521 -56.25 40.59 36.28
N ALA A 522 -55.78 39.43 36.78
CA ALA A 522 -56.62 38.49 37.54
C ALA A 522 -57.20 39.13 38.82
N LEU A 523 -56.43 39.97 39.50
CA LEU A 523 -56.92 40.72 40.66
C LEU A 523 -57.99 41.75 40.27
N VAL A 524 -57.83 42.43 39.12
CA VAL A 524 -58.88 43.33 38.58
C VAL A 524 -60.14 42.53 38.26
N ALA A 525 -60.02 41.36 37.62
CA ALA A 525 -61.14 40.46 37.33
C ALA A 525 -61.93 40.14 38.62
N GLN A 526 -61.22 39.72 39.66
CA GLN A 526 -61.81 39.38 40.96
C GLN A 526 -62.50 40.59 41.61
N ARG A 527 -61.88 41.77 41.56
CA ARG A 527 -62.48 43.01 42.10
C ARG A 527 -63.73 43.40 41.33
N SER A 528 -63.73 43.29 40.00
CA SER A 528 -64.91 43.56 39.16
C SER A 528 -66.06 42.60 39.46
N THR A 529 -65.78 41.32 39.72
CA THR A 529 -66.80 40.35 40.18
C THR A 529 -67.38 40.76 41.53
N ASN A 530 -66.55 41.21 42.48
CA ASN A 530 -67.02 41.69 43.78
C ASN A 530 -67.89 42.94 43.66
N ILE A 531 -67.52 43.89 42.78
CA ILE A 531 -68.33 45.09 42.51
C ILE A 531 -69.68 44.68 41.91
N SER A 532 -69.71 43.75 40.96
CA SER A 532 -70.96 43.24 40.39
C SER A 532 -71.90 42.70 41.48
N ARG A 533 -71.38 41.92 42.43
CA ARG A 533 -72.17 41.41 43.57
C ARG A 533 -72.71 42.54 44.47
N ILE A 534 -71.92 43.60 44.68
CA ILE A 534 -72.37 44.76 45.46
C ILE A 534 -73.49 45.49 44.72
N LEU A 535 -73.38 45.67 43.40
CA LEU A 535 -74.41 46.30 42.58
C LEU A 535 -75.72 45.50 42.59
N ASP A 536 -75.65 44.16 42.56
CA ASP A 536 -76.83 43.30 42.70
C ASP A 536 -77.56 43.54 44.04
N VAL A 537 -76.81 43.69 45.13
CA VAL A 537 -77.36 44.02 46.45
C VAL A 537 -77.99 45.42 46.47
N ILE A 538 -77.32 46.43 45.90
CA ILE A 538 -77.86 47.80 45.84
C ILE A 538 -79.12 47.84 44.99
N ARG A 539 -79.15 47.13 43.85
CA ARG A 539 -80.32 46.99 43.00
C ARG A 539 -81.48 46.37 43.77
N ALA A 540 -81.23 45.28 44.51
CA ALA A 540 -82.25 44.65 45.35
C ALA A 540 -82.77 45.60 46.43
N ILE A 541 -81.90 46.40 47.06
CA ILE A 541 -82.29 47.43 48.04
C ILE A 541 -83.12 48.53 47.38
N ALA A 542 -82.75 49.00 46.18
CA ALA A 542 -83.48 50.02 45.44
C ALA A 542 -84.87 49.52 45.02
N GLU A 543 -84.99 48.26 44.58
CA GLU A 543 -86.27 47.62 44.27
C GLU A 543 -87.15 47.48 45.53
N GLN A 544 -86.59 47.04 46.65
CA GLN A 544 -87.29 46.99 47.94
C GLN A 544 -87.72 48.38 48.41
N THR A 545 -86.86 49.39 48.27
CA THR A 545 -87.16 50.77 48.66
C THR A 545 -88.26 51.36 47.79
N ASN A 546 -88.26 51.09 46.48
CA ASN A 546 -89.32 51.48 45.57
C ASN A 546 -90.66 50.81 45.92
N LEU A 547 -90.65 49.54 46.34
CA LEU A 547 -91.85 48.83 46.82
C LEU A 547 -92.37 49.39 48.16
N LEU A 548 -91.47 49.68 49.10
CA LEU A 548 -91.82 50.31 50.38
C LEU A 548 -92.40 51.71 50.17
N ALA A 549 -91.79 52.51 49.30
CA ALA A 549 -92.26 53.84 48.95
C ALA A 549 -93.62 53.80 48.23
N LEU A 550 -93.83 52.82 47.34
CA LEU A 550 -95.13 52.59 46.70
C LEU A 550 -96.21 52.27 47.73
N ASN A 551 -95.93 51.37 48.68
CA ASN A 551 -96.87 51.04 49.76
C ASN A 551 -97.17 52.26 50.65
N ALA A 552 -96.16 53.08 50.96
CA ALA A 552 -96.33 54.31 51.71
C ALA A 552 -97.15 55.37 50.94
N ALA A 553 -96.95 55.50 49.63
CA ALA A 553 -97.74 56.40 48.78
C ALA A 553 -99.20 55.97 48.69
N ILE A 554 -99.47 54.66 48.60
CA ILE A 554 -100.83 54.09 48.65
C ILE A 554 -101.51 54.42 49.98
N GLU A 555 -100.83 54.21 51.10
CA GLU A 555 -101.42 54.46 52.43
C GLU A 555 -101.58 55.97 52.72
N ALA A 556 -100.68 56.81 52.21
CA ALA A 556 -100.80 58.27 52.26
C ALA A 556 -101.99 58.78 51.44
N ALA A 557 -102.25 58.20 50.26
CA ALA A 557 -103.45 58.49 49.47
C ALA A 557 -104.74 58.04 50.20
N ARG A 558 -104.66 56.94 50.97
CA ARG A 558 -105.76 56.40 51.78
C ARG A 558 -106.15 57.30 52.96
N ALA A 559 -105.19 58.05 53.51
CA ALA A 559 -105.38 59.00 54.61
C ALA A 559 -105.97 60.37 54.18
N GLY A 560 -106.21 60.59 52.88
CA GLY A 560 -106.82 61.81 52.34
C GLY A 560 -105.99 63.08 52.62
N ASP A 561 -106.65 64.17 53.01
CA ASP A 561 -106.00 65.48 53.21
C ASP A 561 -104.90 65.47 54.30
N MET A 562 -105.00 64.58 55.29
CA MET A 562 -103.99 64.43 56.36
C MET A 562 -102.70 63.74 55.86
N GLY A 563 -102.77 62.96 54.77
CA GLY A 563 -101.65 62.20 54.22
C GLY A 563 -100.84 62.94 53.13
N ARG A 564 -101.24 64.14 52.74
CA ARG A 564 -100.68 64.85 51.58
C ARG A 564 -99.17 65.12 51.67
N GLY A 565 -98.68 65.48 52.86
CA GLY A 565 -97.24 65.68 53.09
C GLY A 565 -96.45 64.38 53.01
N PHE A 566 -97.01 63.28 53.51
CA PHE A 566 -96.41 61.95 53.43
C PHE A 566 -96.39 61.40 51.99
N ALA A 567 -97.43 61.66 51.19
CA ALA A 567 -97.50 61.24 49.80
C ALA A 567 -96.36 61.85 48.96
N VAL A 568 -96.08 63.15 49.14
CA VAL A 568 -94.96 63.83 48.45
C VAL A 568 -93.62 63.22 48.82
N VAL A 569 -93.39 62.92 50.10
CA VAL A 569 -92.14 62.26 50.54
C VAL A 569 -92.05 60.83 49.98
N ALA A 570 -93.14 60.08 49.95
CA ALA A 570 -93.16 58.73 49.40
C ALA A 570 -92.88 58.72 47.88
N ASP A 571 -93.44 59.66 47.11
CA ASP A 571 -93.14 59.81 45.68
C ASP A 571 -91.68 60.25 45.44
N GLU A 572 -91.12 61.12 46.28
CA GLU A 572 -89.71 61.51 46.19
C GLU A 572 -88.76 60.34 46.49
N VAL A 573 -89.06 59.53 47.53
CA VAL A 573 -88.31 58.30 47.84
C VAL A 573 -88.42 57.29 46.71
N ARG A 574 -89.59 57.17 46.09
CA ARG A 574 -89.82 56.29 44.93
C ARG A 574 -89.03 56.76 43.70
N ALA A 575 -89.01 58.06 43.42
CA ALA A 575 -88.20 58.65 42.35
C ALA A 575 -86.70 58.41 42.59
N LEU A 576 -86.24 58.61 43.83
CA LEU A 576 -84.86 58.34 44.23
C LEU A 576 -84.49 56.85 44.07
N ALA A 577 -85.35 55.94 44.51
CA ALA A 577 -85.13 54.49 44.36
C ALA A 577 -85.07 54.06 42.88
N ASN A 578 -85.90 54.64 42.01
CA ASN A 578 -85.83 54.39 40.57
C ASN A 578 -84.53 54.94 39.95
N LYS A 579 -84.11 56.13 40.36
CA LYS A 579 -82.83 56.71 39.93
C LYS A 579 -81.63 55.89 40.41
N THR A 580 -81.67 55.37 41.64
CA THR A 580 -80.64 54.45 42.16
C THR A 580 -80.57 53.17 41.33
N ARG A 581 -81.73 52.57 40.97
CA ARG A 581 -81.80 51.37 40.12
C ARG A 581 -81.22 51.61 38.73
N GLU A 582 -81.60 52.71 38.09
CA GLU A 582 -81.08 53.11 36.78
C GLU A 582 -79.56 53.29 36.82
N SER A 583 -79.03 54.02 37.82
CA SER A 583 -77.59 54.15 38.01
C SER A 583 -76.89 52.82 38.30
N THR A 584 -77.49 51.90 39.06
CA THR A 584 -76.89 50.57 39.26
C THR A 584 -76.88 49.72 37.99
N ASP A 585 -77.89 49.84 37.12
CA ASP A 585 -77.92 49.14 35.83
C ASP A 585 -76.84 49.70 34.88
N GLU A 586 -76.67 51.03 34.83
CA GLU A 586 -75.58 51.68 34.06
C GLU A 586 -74.20 51.24 34.55
N ILE A 587 -73.95 51.27 35.86
CA ILE A 587 -72.67 50.80 36.43
C ILE A 587 -72.50 49.30 36.17
N GLY A 588 -73.56 48.50 36.25
CA GLY A 588 -73.55 47.08 35.93
C GLY A 588 -73.08 46.80 34.51
N GLN A 589 -73.57 47.57 33.53
CA GLN A 589 -73.11 47.49 32.14
C GLN A 589 -71.62 47.84 32.00
N LEU A 590 -71.15 48.90 32.66
CA LEU A 590 -69.73 49.28 32.66
C LEU A 590 -68.84 48.19 33.25
N ILE A 591 -69.27 47.55 34.35
CA ILE A 591 -68.55 46.43 34.97
C ILE A 591 -68.55 45.19 34.07
N GLY A 592 -69.65 44.91 33.36
CA GLY A 592 -69.71 43.82 32.37
C GLY A 592 -68.75 44.02 31.20
N SER A 593 -68.67 45.24 30.67
CA SER A 593 -67.68 45.61 29.65
C SER A 593 -66.25 45.45 30.18
N LEU A 594 -65.98 45.95 31.40
CA LEU A 594 -64.67 45.81 32.05
C LEU A 594 -64.26 44.35 32.23
N GLN A 595 -65.17 43.46 32.64
CA GLN A 595 -64.90 42.03 32.76
C GLN A 595 -64.55 41.39 31.41
N THR A 596 -65.21 41.82 30.33
CA THR A 596 -64.94 41.33 28.97
C THR A 596 -63.55 41.78 28.49
N GLU A 597 -63.19 43.04 28.72
CA GLU A 597 -61.86 43.57 28.40
C GLU A 597 -60.75 42.86 29.18
N VAL A 598 -60.95 42.65 30.49
CA VAL A 598 -60.03 41.90 31.35
C VAL A 598 -59.82 40.47 30.85
N SER A 599 -60.88 39.76 30.47
CA SER A 599 -60.77 38.41 29.90
C SER A 599 -60.00 38.40 28.57
N SER A 600 -60.19 39.43 27.73
CA SER A 600 -59.42 39.62 26.51
C SER A 600 -57.92 39.83 26.79
N SER A 601 -57.59 40.70 27.76
CA SER A 601 -56.21 40.95 28.19
C SER A 601 -55.52 39.69 28.72
N GLN A 602 -56.20 38.87 29.54
CA GLN A 602 -55.66 37.59 30.02
C GLN A 602 -55.34 36.63 28.87
N ARG A 603 -56.21 36.56 27.85
CA ARG A 603 -55.96 35.73 26.67
C ARG A 603 -54.72 36.18 25.90
N LEU A 604 -54.57 37.49 25.68
CA LEU A 604 -53.40 38.06 25.02
C LEU A 604 -52.11 37.79 25.82
N MET A 605 -52.15 37.87 27.15
CA MET A 605 -51.01 37.55 28.01
C MET A 605 -50.61 36.08 27.89
N ASN A 606 -51.58 35.16 27.95
CA ASN A 606 -51.32 33.72 27.77
C ASN A 606 -50.71 33.40 26.40
N THR A 607 -51.25 33.97 25.32
CA THR A 607 -50.65 33.84 23.98
C THR A 607 -49.24 34.45 23.92
N GLY A 608 -49.00 35.55 24.63
CA GLY A 608 -47.67 36.17 24.74
C GLY A 608 -46.65 35.27 25.44
N ILE A 609 -47.04 34.61 26.53
CA ILE A 609 -46.22 33.63 27.27
C ILE A 609 -45.90 32.44 26.37
N GLU A 610 -46.89 31.90 25.66
CA GLU A 610 -46.70 30.78 24.72
C GLU A 610 -45.71 31.15 23.61
N ARG A 611 -45.91 32.29 22.93
CA ARG A 611 -45.00 32.77 21.87
C ARG A 611 -43.58 33.02 22.37
N SER A 612 -43.43 33.56 23.57
CA SER A 612 -42.12 33.78 24.19
C SER A 612 -41.42 32.45 24.48
N THR A 613 -42.16 31.45 24.96
CA THR A 613 -41.65 30.09 25.20
C THR A 613 -41.14 29.44 23.91
N THR A 614 -41.93 29.53 22.82
CA THR A 614 -41.51 29.04 21.49
C THR A 614 -40.27 29.78 20.99
N THR A 615 -40.17 31.09 21.26
CA THR A 615 -38.99 31.89 20.87
C THR A 615 -37.74 31.41 21.62
N VAL A 616 -37.85 31.09 22.92
CA VAL A 616 -36.73 30.50 23.70
C VAL A 616 -36.31 29.15 23.15
N GLN A 617 -37.26 28.29 22.73
CA GLN A 617 -36.91 27.02 22.09
C GLN A 617 -36.17 27.24 20.76
N GLY A 618 -36.61 28.22 19.95
CA GLY A 618 -35.93 28.58 18.71
C GLY A 618 -34.51 29.13 18.91
N THR A 619 -34.29 29.93 19.96
CA THR A 619 -32.93 30.43 20.27
C THR A 619 -32.01 29.31 20.77
N GLU A 620 -32.52 28.33 21.51
CA GLU A 620 -31.74 27.15 21.93
C GLU A 620 -31.32 26.29 20.73
N GLN A 621 -32.23 26.03 19.79
CA GLN A 621 -31.91 25.32 18.56
C GLN A 621 -30.86 26.07 17.72
N ALA A 622 -30.95 27.40 17.63
CA ALA A 622 -29.94 28.21 16.97
C ALA A 622 -28.58 28.13 17.67
N PHE A 623 -28.56 28.11 19.00
CA PHE A 623 -27.34 27.95 19.80
C PHE A 623 -26.66 26.59 19.54
N GLU A 624 -27.42 25.50 19.53
CA GLU A 624 -26.91 24.17 19.19
C GLU A 624 -26.37 24.11 17.75
N ALA A 625 -27.06 24.73 16.79
CA ALA A 625 -26.59 24.80 15.41
C ALA A 625 -25.25 25.54 15.31
N LEU A 626 -25.09 26.67 16.02
CA LEU A 626 -23.82 27.39 16.07
C LEU A 626 -22.69 26.56 16.70
N ASN A 627 -22.97 25.77 17.75
CA ASN A 627 -21.97 24.84 18.32
C ASN A 627 -21.47 23.82 17.29
N ARG A 628 -22.37 23.29 16.45
CA ARG A 628 -21.98 22.38 15.37
C ARG A 628 -21.10 23.08 14.33
N VAL A 629 -21.40 24.33 13.99
CA VAL A 629 -20.58 25.12 13.06
C VAL A 629 -19.18 25.37 13.64
N VAL A 630 -19.06 25.70 14.94
CA VAL A 630 -17.74 25.84 15.61
C VAL A 630 -16.94 24.54 15.51
N ALA A 631 -17.56 23.39 15.81
CA ALA A 631 -16.90 22.10 15.70
C ALA A 631 -16.42 21.79 14.28
N GLN A 632 -17.20 22.16 13.26
CA GLN A 632 -16.81 22.01 11.85
C GLN A 632 -15.65 22.93 11.46
N ILE A 633 -15.65 24.18 11.94
CA ILE A 633 -14.54 25.12 11.68
C ILE A 633 -13.26 24.63 12.35
N GLN A 634 -13.34 24.01 13.53
CA GLN A 634 -12.17 23.39 14.15
C GLN A 634 -11.59 22.26 13.28
N GLN A 635 -12.44 21.41 12.71
CA GLN A 635 -11.98 20.38 11.76
C GLN A 635 -11.34 20.98 10.50
N ILE A 636 -11.89 22.09 10.00
CA ILE A 636 -11.31 22.83 8.87
C ILE A 636 -9.92 23.36 9.24
N HIS A 637 -9.75 23.92 10.44
CA HIS A 637 -8.46 24.39 10.93
C HIS A 637 -7.42 23.25 10.99
N ASP A 638 -7.81 22.08 11.50
CA ASP A 638 -6.92 20.91 11.55
C ASP A 638 -6.51 20.44 10.15
N HIS A 639 -7.44 20.42 9.19
CA HIS A 639 -7.14 20.11 7.79
C HIS A 639 -6.20 21.13 7.15
N ILE A 640 -6.40 22.42 7.43
CA ILE A 640 -5.53 23.50 6.93
C ILE A 640 -4.11 23.31 7.46
N SER A 641 -3.95 22.96 8.73
CA SER A 641 -2.63 22.65 9.30
C SER A 641 -1.96 21.48 8.57
N GLN A 642 -2.70 20.42 8.23
CA GLN A 642 -2.17 19.29 7.48
C GLN A 642 -1.75 19.70 6.05
N VAL A 643 -2.54 20.54 5.39
CA VAL A 643 -2.21 21.08 4.06
C VAL A 643 -0.93 21.91 4.10
N ALA A 644 -0.76 22.77 5.12
CA ALA A 644 0.47 23.54 5.31
C ALA A 644 1.69 22.62 5.49
N THR A 645 1.60 21.62 6.36
CA THR A 645 2.68 20.64 6.55
C THR A 645 2.99 19.85 5.28
N ALA A 646 1.97 19.42 4.54
CA ALA A 646 2.16 18.71 3.28
C ALA A 646 2.85 19.58 2.22
N ALA A 647 2.51 20.87 2.17
CA ALA A 647 3.15 21.83 1.27
C ALA A 647 4.62 22.08 1.64
N GLU A 648 4.95 22.21 2.93
CA GLU A 648 6.35 22.31 3.39
C GLU A 648 7.17 21.07 3.01
N GLN A 649 6.60 19.87 3.22
CA GLN A 649 7.23 18.61 2.82
C GLN A 649 7.44 18.54 1.30
N GLN A 650 6.45 18.97 0.51
CA GLN A 650 6.56 19.00 -0.94
C GLN A 650 7.65 19.96 -1.41
N SER A 651 7.82 21.11 -0.76
CA SER A 651 8.91 22.05 -1.04
C SER A 651 10.28 21.42 -0.75
N ALA A 652 10.42 20.76 0.41
CA ALA A 652 11.66 20.06 0.78
C ALA A 652 12.02 18.93 -0.20
N VAL A 653 11.04 18.11 -0.58
CA VAL A 653 11.25 17.04 -1.57
C VAL A 653 11.62 17.61 -2.94
N SER A 654 11.02 18.73 -3.34
CA SER A 654 11.36 19.40 -4.61
C SER A 654 12.82 19.88 -4.61
N ASP A 655 13.30 20.43 -3.49
CA ASP A 655 14.69 20.86 -3.33
C ASP A 655 15.67 19.68 -3.40
N ASP A 656 15.34 18.56 -2.75
CA ASP A 656 16.16 17.35 -2.81
C ASP A 656 16.19 16.70 -4.21
N ILE A 657 15.07 16.72 -4.93
CA ILE A 657 15.05 16.29 -6.33
C ILE A 657 15.92 17.22 -7.18
N ASN A 658 15.86 18.54 -6.96
CA ASN A 658 16.71 19.50 -7.67
C ASN A 658 18.21 19.21 -7.43
N LYS A 659 18.62 18.95 -6.18
CA LYS A 659 19.99 18.50 -5.86
C LYS A 659 20.37 17.21 -6.58
N ASN A 660 19.46 16.25 -6.65
CA ASN A 660 19.70 15.00 -7.36
C ASN A 660 19.88 15.24 -8.87
N LEU A 661 19.08 16.11 -9.48
CA LEU A 661 19.19 16.48 -10.89
C LEU A 661 20.50 17.19 -11.20
N MET A 662 20.98 18.07 -10.30
CA MET A 662 22.31 18.68 -10.45
C MET A 662 23.42 17.62 -10.49
N ARG A 663 23.39 16.62 -9.60
CA ARG A 663 24.37 15.52 -9.64
C ARG A 663 24.28 14.68 -10.91
N ILE A 664 23.07 14.48 -11.45
CA ILE A 664 22.88 13.76 -12.71
C ILE A 664 23.49 14.57 -13.86
N GLY A 665 23.26 15.89 -13.89
CA GLY A 665 23.90 16.79 -14.86
C GLY A 665 25.42 16.79 -14.78
N ASP A 666 25.99 16.81 -13.57
CA ASP A 666 27.44 16.68 -13.37
C ASP A 666 27.98 15.36 -13.90
N THR A 667 27.25 14.26 -13.66
CA THR A 667 27.63 12.93 -14.17
C THR A 667 27.54 12.87 -15.68
N ALA A 668 26.49 13.45 -16.29
CA ALA A 668 26.34 13.54 -17.73
C ALA A 668 27.50 14.31 -18.39
N ASN A 669 27.96 15.39 -17.75
CA ASN A 669 29.15 16.13 -18.19
C ASN A 669 30.43 15.27 -18.17
N VAL A 670 30.63 14.46 -17.13
CA VAL A 670 31.78 13.52 -17.06
C VAL A 670 31.70 12.48 -18.18
N ILE A 671 30.54 11.87 -18.41
CA ILE A 671 30.36 10.88 -19.49
C ILE A 671 30.60 11.55 -20.85
N GLY A 672 30.19 12.80 -21.03
CA GLY A 672 30.47 13.56 -22.26
C GLY A 672 31.97 13.74 -22.53
N GLN A 673 32.77 13.98 -21.48
CA GLN A 673 34.24 14.04 -21.59
C GLN A 673 34.86 12.68 -21.94
N GLU A 674 34.35 11.60 -21.34
CA GLU A 674 34.79 10.23 -21.64
C GLU A 674 34.45 9.80 -23.07
N ALA A 675 33.25 10.17 -23.56
CA ALA A 675 32.84 9.95 -24.95
C ALA A 675 33.76 10.72 -25.91
N SER A 676 34.08 11.98 -25.61
CA SER A 676 35.02 12.76 -26.42
C SER A 676 36.43 12.16 -26.44
N SER A 677 36.89 11.63 -25.30
CA SER A 677 38.19 10.96 -25.20
C SER A 677 38.21 9.65 -25.99
N SER A 678 37.12 8.87 -25.93
CA SER A 678 36.95 7.62 -26.69
C SER A 678 36.93 7.87 -28.20
N HIS A 679 36.31 8.97 -28.63
CA HIS A 679 36.33 9.40 -30.04
C HIS A 679 37.77 9.69 -30.51
N GLN A 680 38.54 10.48 -29.75
CA GLN A 680 39.94 10.79 -30.08
C GLN A 680 40.83 9.53 -30.12
N LEU A 681 40.67 8.63 -29.15
CA LEU A 681 41.40 7.36 -29.13
C LEU A 681 41.07 6.49 -30.35
N SER A 682 39.80 6.46 -30.77
CA SER A 682 39.35 5.75 -31.95
C SER A 682 39.98 6.30 -33.23
N GLU A 683 40.08 7.62 -33.38
CA GLU A 683 40.77 8.24 -34.51
C GLU A 683 42.26 7.89 -34.53
N ALA A 684 42.93 7.89 -33.37
CA ALA A 684 44.33 7.49 -33.28
C ALA A 684 44.55 6.02 -33.66
N LEU A 685 43.65 5.12 -33.26
CA LEU A 685 43.67 3.70 -33.65
C LEU A 685 43.42 3.52 -35.15
N GLU A 686 42.49 4.27 -35.74
CA GLU A 686 42.21 4.25 -37.17
C GLU A 686 43.46 4.67 -37.97
N GLN A 687 44.14 5.74 -37.55
CA GLN A 687 45.39 6.21 -38.16
C GLN A 687 46.51 5.17 -38.02
N ALA A 688 46.68 4.57 -36.84
CA ALA A 688 47.69 3.55 -36.58
C ALA A 688 47.45 2.29 -37.43
N ALA A 689 46.21 1.83 -37.54
CA ALA A 689 45.84 0.69 -38.38
C ALA A 689 46.08 0.97 -39.87
N THR A 690 45.78 2.19 -40.33
CA THR A 690 46.05 2.63 -41.71
C THR A 690 47.55 2.69 -42.01
N ALA A 691 48.34 3.20 -41.06
CA ALA A 691 49.80 3.23 -41.19
C ALA A 691 50.41 1.82 -41.23
N LEU A 692 49.92 0.91 -40.38
CA LEU A 692 50.31 -0.50 -40.39
C LEU A 692 49.97 -1.17 -41.73
N ALA A 693 48.76 -0.96 -42.25
CA ALA A 693 48.35 -1.47 -43.55
C ALA A 693 49.27 -0.97 -44.67
N SER A 694 49.59 0.33 -44.67
CA SER A 694 50.51 0.93 -45.65
C SER A 694 51.92 0.33 -45.59
N GLN A 695 52.47 0.05 -44.40
CA GLN A 695 53.77 -0.60 -44.26
C GLN A 695 53.75 -2.05 -44.75
N LEU A 696 52.68 -2.79 -44.45
CA LEU A 696 52.54 -4.17 -44.88
C LEU A 696 52.24 -4.31 -46.39
N ASP A 697 51.64 -3.29 -47.02
CA ASP A 697 51.40 -3.26 -48.48
C ASP A 697 52.67 -3.02 -49.31
N ARG A 698 53.72 -2.46 -48.71
CA ARG A 698 55.05 -2.37 -49.36
C ARG A 698 55.70 -3.75 -49.56
N LEU A 699 55.28 -4.75 -48.79
CA LEU A 699 55.76 -6.13 -48.93
C LEU A 699 54.89 -6.86 -49.95
N ARG A 700 55.46 -7.20 -51.11
CA ARG A 700 54.73 -7.93 -52.16
C ARG A 700 54.65 -9.40 -51.77
N THR A 701 53.51 -9.78 -51.19
CA THR A 701 53.22 -11.13 -50.70
C THR A 701 52.63 -12.02 -51.78
#